data_AF-A0A353LFB4-F1
#
_entry.id   AF-A0A353LFB4-F1
#
_cell.length_a   1.000
_cell.length_b   1.000
_cell.length_c   1.000
_cell.angle_alpha   90.00
_cell.angle_beta   90.00
_cell.angle_gamma   90.00
#
_symmetry.space_group_name_H-M   'P 1'
#
loop_
_entity.id
_entity.type
_entity.pdbx_description
1 polymer ?
#
loop_
_entity_poly.entity_id
_entity_poly.type
_entity_poly.pdbx_seq_one_letter_code
_entity_poly.pdbx_strand_id
1 'polypeptide(L)'
;MTKKKNYLTCDGNQAAAHIAYMFSEVAAIYPITPSSTMAEYIDEWAAAGRKNIFGQPVLVQEMQSEAGAAGAVHGSLQAGALTSTFTASQGLLLMLPNMYKIAGELLPGVFHVSARAIAAQALSIFGDHQDVMAARPTGFASFATGSVQEVMDLAAVAHLAAIESRVPFLHFFDGFRTSHEIQKIEALTNDDLAPLINQEALAGFRQRALSPDAPVTRGTAQNDDIYFQSREAANPFYNAVPGIVEKYLEKLAAVTGRKYGLFDYYGDPEAERVIIAMGSVTEAIREVVDHKNANGEKVGMVAVHLYRPFKAEAFLSVIPKTARRIAVLDRTKEPGATGQPLYLDVKDSFYGKENAPVIVGGIYGLSSKDTTPGQIISVYDNLAMNMPKNDFTIGIVDDVTFKSLPKVEEVSMDETTYEAKFYGLGSDGTVGANKNSIKIIGDNTDKYVQAYFAYDSKKSGGFTCSHLRFGDNRIRSTYLVNTPNFVACHVPAYLHLYDVTAGLKKGGTFLLNSLWSKEEVGNHLPDNVKKYLAKNNIKLYIINATNIADEIGLGNRTNTILQSAFFKISNVIPYELAVEQMKKFIVKSYGRKGEEIIKMNYAAVDRGGEVEEVEVLREWADLNVDTVQKDDAPEFIQKVVRPVNAQRGYDLPVSVFVGREDGTWEHGTATYEKRGVAASVPVWNPDNCIQCNQCAYVCPHATIRPFVLDEKEQKGLGEEVALLKTQGKQFEGTAFRIQVDVLDCLGCGNCVDVCPGKKGQSALEMVPITTQYDNQKNWDYMVQHVSSKAHLVDTKLNVKNSQFAKPLFEFSGACSGCGETPYIKLIT
;
A
#
# COMPACT_ATOMS: atom_id res chain seq x y z
N MET A 1 -10.76 -14.62 38.24
CA MET A 1 -10.04 -13.35 38.02
C MET A 1 -9.94 -13.15 36.53
N THR A 2 -10.58 -12.13 35.96
CA THR A 2 -10.48 -11.82 34.53
C THR A 2 -9.05 -11.44 34.19
N LYS A 3 -8.39 -12.19 33.30
CA LYS A 3 -7.02 -11.90 32.83
C LYS A 3 -7.02 -10.49 32.22
N LYS A 4 -6.08 -9.63 32.63
CA LYS A 4 -5.93 -8.28 32.08
C LYS A 4 -5.62 -8.40 30.59
N LYS A 5 -6.49 -7.87 29.73
CA LYS A 5 -6.30 -7.87 28.27
C LYS A 5 -5.04 -7.07 27.91
N ASN A 6 -4.20 -7.64 27.07
CA ASN A 6 -3.00 -7.00 26.57
C ASN A 6 -3.30 -6.43 25.16
N TYR A 7 -3.29 -5.11 25.02
CA TYR A 7 -3.53 -4.47 23.74
C TYR A 7 -2.22 -4.09 23.06
N LEU A 8 -2.20 -4.20 21.73
CA LEU A 8 -1.08 -3.86 20.87
C LEU A 8 -1.60 -3.10 19.65
N THR A 9 -0.99 -1.96 19.35
CA THR A 9 -1.22 -1.22 18.11
C THR A 9 -0.22 -1.67 17.04
N CYS A 10 -0.64 -2.57 16.14
CA CYS A 10 0.22 -3.18 15.13
C CYS A 10 -0.50 -3.38 13.78
N ASP A 11 0.26 -3.75 12.75
CA ASP A 11 -0.32 -4.17 11.46
C ASP A 11 -0.51 -5.70 11.36
N GLY A 12 -1.17 -6.15 10.29
CA GLY A 12 -1.41 -7.57 10.03
C GLY A 12 -0.12 -8.38 9.91
N ASN A 13 0.92 -7.84 9.28
CA ASN A 13 2.20 -8.52 9.18
C ASN A 13 2.84 -8.74 10.56
N GLN A 14 2.84 -7.72 11.42
CA GLN A 14 3.35 -7.87 12.79
C GLN A 14 2.52 -8.86 13.59
N ALA A 15 1.20 -8.87 13.44
CA ALA A 15 0.33 -9.85 14.10
C ALA A 15 0.62 -11.29 13.64
N ALA A 16 0.74 -11.53 12.33
CA ALA A 16 1.07 -12.84 11.77
C ALA A 16 2.48 -13.30 12.21
N ALA A 17 3.48 -12.43 12.10
CA ALA A 17 4.84 -12.70 12.55
C ALA A 17 4.88 -13.01 14.05
N HIS A 18 4.10 -12.29 14.87
CA HIS A 18 4.04 -12.49 16.31
C HIS A 18 3.65 -13.92 16.66
N ILE A 19 2.64 -14.47 15.98
CA ILE A 19 2.19 -15.84 16.16
C ILE A 19 3.16 -16.84 15.53
N ALA A 20 3.60 -16.60 14.29
CA ALA A 20 4.55 -17.50 13.62
C ALA A 20 5.83 -17.69 14.44
N TYR A 21 6.34 -16.62 15.06
CA TYR A 21 7.49 -16.67 15.96
C TYR A 21 7.28 -17.62 17.15
N MET A 22 6.06 -17.68 17.70
CA MET A 22 5.76 -18.53 18.86
C MET A 22 5.84 -20.02 18.54
N PHE A 23 5.38 -20.41 17.34
CA PHE A 23 5.23 -21.81 16.94
C PHE A 23 6.39 -22.35 16.10
N SER A 24 7.28 -21.48 15.59
CA SER A 24 8.37 -21.90 14.71
C SER A 24 9.68 -22.09 15.47
N GLU A 25 10.45 -23.09 15.07
CA GLU A 25 11.87 -23.22 15.41
C GLU A 25 12.76 -22.68 14.29
N VAL A 26 12.31 -22.84 13.04
CA VAL A 26 12.99 -22.37 11.85
C VAL A 26 12.07 -21.50 11.01
N ALA A 27 12.61 -20.44 10.42
CA ALA A 27 11.96 -19.63 9.40
C ALA A 27 12.88 -19.52 8.18
N ALA A 28 12.53 -20.20 7.08
CA ALA A 28 13.24 -20.04 5.81
C ALA A 28 12.52 -18.99 4.97
N ILE A 29 13.23 -17.93 4.57
CA ILE A 29 12.62 -16.69 4.06
C ILE A 29 13.24 -16.24 2.73
N TYR A 30 12.49 -15.40 2.03
CA TYR A 30 12.98 -14.56 0.94
C TYR A 30 12.10 -13.29 0.86
N PRO A 31 12.66 -12.09 0.65
CA PRO A 31 11.90 -10.86 0.69
C PRO A 31 11.05 -10.66 -0.56
N ILE A 32 9.75 -10.48 -0.38
CA ILE A 32 8.81 -10.05 -1.42
C ILE A 32 7.71 -9.18 -0.82
N THR A 33 7.44 -8.02 -1.42
CA THR A 33 6.34 -7.14 -0.99
C THR A 33 4.98 -7.81 -1.24
N PRO A 34 3.98 -7.70 -0.34
CA PRO A 34 4.00 -7.03 0.96
C PRO A 34 4.30 -7.96 2.16
N SER A 35 4.90 -9.13 1.98
CA SER A 35 5.17 -10.08 3.07
C SER A 35 6.52 -9.85 3.78
N SER A 36 7.46 -9.11 3.17
CA SER A 36 8.83 -8.92 3.69
C SER A 36 8.88 -8.51 5.16
N THR A 37 7.99 -7.62 5.62
CA THR A 37 8.04 -7.11 7.00
C THR A 37 7.77 -8.20 8.04
N MET A 38 7.07 -9.30 7.69
CA MET A 38 6.92 -10.44 8.60
C MET A 38 8.29 -11.09 8.89
N ALA A 39 9.08 -11.30 7.85
CA ALA A 39 10.40 -11.90 7.96
C ALA A 39 11.37 -10.96 8.70
N GLU A 40 11.32 -9.65 8.41
CA GLU A 40 12.10 -8.62 9.11
C GLU A 40 11.79 -8.61 10.62
N TYR A 41 10.52 -8.68 11.02
CA TYR A 41 10.16 -8.73 12.44
C TYR A 41 10.70 -9.98 13.14
N ILE A 42 10.65 -11.14 12.49
CA ILE A 42 11.15 -12.38 13.06
C ILE A 42 12.67 -12.33 13.21
N ASP A 43 13.38 -11.81 12.22
CA ASP A 43 14.83 -11.63 12.28
C ASP A 43 15.23 -10.66 13.40
N GLU A 44 14.58 -9.49 13.48
CA GLU A 44 14.81 -8.52 14.55
C GLU A 44 14.55 -9.11 15.94
N TRP A 45 13.45 -9.86 16.11
CA TRP A 45 13.12 -10.47 17.40
C TRP A 45 14.05 -11.63 17.78
N ALA A 46 14.51 -12.42 16.79
CA ALA A 46 15.50 -13.47 17.00
C ALA A 46 16.85 -12.87 17.42
N ALA A 47 17.32 -11.83 16.74
CA ALA A 47 18.52 -11.08 17.10
C ALA A 47 18.43 -10.44 18.49
N ALA A 48 17.23 -9.98 18.89
CA ALA A 48 16.95 -9.46 20.23
C ALA A 48 16.79 -10.56 21.31
N GLY A 49 16.90 -11.84 20.95
CA GLY A 49 16.83 -12.97 21.88
C GLY A 49 15.43 -13.33 22.35
N ARG A 50 14.36 -12.88 21.65
CA ARG A 50 12.98 -13.26 21.95
C ARG A 50 12.84 -14.78 21.90
N LYS A 51 12.10 -15.38 22.84
CA LYS A 51 11.91 -16.83 22.89
C LYS A 51 10.55 -17.25 22.32
N ASN A 52 10.54 -18.30 21.51
CA ASN A 52 9.34 -19.02 21.08
C ASN A 52 8.76 -19.85 22.25
N ILE A 53 7.67 -20.59 22.00
CA ILE A 53 7.04 -21.43 23.03
C ILE A 53 7.97 -22.54 23.54
N PHE A 54 8.99 -22.91 22.75
CA PHE A 54 9.99 -23.92 23.11
C PHE A 54 11.21 -23.34 23.85
N GLY A 55 11.17 -22.05 24.21
CA GLY A 55 12.24 -21.40 24.97
C GLY A 55 13.49 -21.04 24.16
N GLN A 56 13.41 -21.06 22.82
CA GLN A 56 14.52 -20.77 21.92
C GLN A 56 14.24 -19.58 21.00
N PRO A 57 15.26 -18.83 20.54
CA PRO A 57 15.09 -17.91 19.43
C PRO A 57 14.82 -18.70 18.13
N VAL A 58 14.06 -18.11 17.21
CA VAL A 58 13.82 -18.71 15.90
C VAL A 58 15.11 -18.67 15.08
N LEU A 59 15.46 -19.77 14.40
CA LEU A 59 16.53 -19.77 13.40
C LEU A 59 15.99 -19.20 12.08
N VAL A 60 16.44 -18.01 11.72
CA VAL A 60 16.07 -17.35 10.45
C VAL A 60 17.13 -17.62 9.40
N GLN A 61 16.72 -18.08 8.23
CA GLN A 61 17.61 -18.31 7.10
C GLN A 61 17.04 -17.71 5.82
N GLU A 62 17.72 -16.69 5.30
CA GLU A 62 17.44 -16.17 3.96
C GLU A 62 18.01 -17.12 2.89
N MET A 63 17.20 -17.39 1.87
CA MET A 63 17.57 -18.23 0.74
C MET A 63 17.80 -17.37 -0.52
N GLN A 64 18.19 -17.99 -1.63
CA GLN A 64 18.43 -17.29 -2.90
C GLN A 64 17.14 -16.92 -3.67
N SER A 65 16.03 -17.57 -3.34
CA SER A 65 14.68 -17.33 -3.89
C SER A 65 13.63 -18.04 -3.03
N GLU A 66 12.35 -17.76 -3.26
CA GLU A 66 11.24 -18.47 -2.62
C GLU A 66 11.21 -19.96 -2.95
N ALA A 67 11.69 -20.37 -4.13
CA ALA A 67 11.84 -21.80 -4.45
C ALA A 67 12.85 -22.47 -3.52
N GLY A 68 13.98 -21.79 -3.24
CA GLY A 68 14.97 -22.22 -2.27
C GLY A 68 14.41 -22.24 -0.84
N ALA A 69 13.65 -21.21 -0.47
CA ALA A 69 12.96 -21.13 0.82
C ALA A 69 11.98 -22.30 1.00
N ALA A 70 11.14 -22.60 0.01
CA ALA A 70 10.21 -23.72 0.11
C ALA A 70 10.91 -25.09 0.22
N GLY A 71 12.03 -25.29 -0.49
CA GLY A 71 12.86 -26.49 -0.35
C GLY A 71 13.50 -26.60 1.04
N ALA A 72 13.97 -25.49 1.60
CA ALA A 72 14.50 -25.43 2.96
C ALA A 72 13.40 -25.70 4.01
N VAL A 73 12.18 -25.17 3.82
CA VAL A 73 11.02 -25.51 4.67
C VAL A 73 10.73 -27.01 4.61
N HIS A 74 10.67 -27.59 3.41
CA HIS A 74 10.45 -29.02 3.22
C HIS A 74 11.50 -29.87 3.95
N GLY A 75 12.79 -29.57 3.74
CA GLY A 75 13.89 -30.28 4.41
C GLY A 75 13.88 -30.13 5.94
N SER A 76 13.60 -28.93 6.44
CA SER A 76 13.53 -28.63 7.87
C SER A 76 12.38 -29.37 8.56
N LEU A 77 11.20 -29.41 7.94
CA LEU A 77 10.06 -30.20 8.41
C LEU A 77 10.36 -31.71 8.38
N GLN A 78 11.02 -32.20 7.33
CA GLN A 78 11.46 -33.60 7.22
C GLN A 78 12.47 -33.97 8.31
N ALA A 79 13.34 -33.05 8.70
CA ALA A 79 14.27 -33.18 9.82
C ALA A 79 13.61 -33.01 11.20
N GLY A 80 12.29 -32.80 11.24
CA GLY A 80 11.51 -32.76 12.47
C GLY A 80 11.53 -31.42 13.18
N ALA A 81 11.85 -30.30 12.53
CA ALA A 81 11.68 -28.96 13.10
C ALA A 81 10.37 -28.32 12.62
N LEU A 82 9.65 -27.60 13.49
CA LEU A 82 8.48 -26.82 13.08
C LEU A 82 8.94 -25.58 12.33
N THR A 83 8.51 -25.45 11.08
CA THR A 83 9.06 -24.46 10.15
C THR A 83 7.97 -23.66 9.47
N SER A 84 8.15 -22.34 9.45
CA SER A 84 7.27 -21.39 8.76
C SER A 84 8.00 -20.65 7.65
N THR A 85 7.22 -20.03 6.76
CA THR A 85 7.72 -19.07 5.76
C THR A 85 6.71 -17.97 5.49
N PHE A 86 7.16 -16.90 4.84
CA PHE A 86 6.40 -15.69 4.54
C PHE A 86 6.58 -15.36 3.06
N THR A 87 5.48 -15.27 2.31
CA THR A 87 5.56 -15.03 0.87
C THR A 87 4.29 -14.35 0.34
N ALA A 88 4.29 -14.03 -0.95
CA ALA A 88 3.17 -13.45 -1.68
C ALA A 88 3.37 -13.63 -3.19
N SER A 89 2.30 -13.56 -3.98
CA SER A 89 2.35 -13.41 -5.44
C SER A 89 3.31 -14.39 -6.14
N GLN A 90 4.27 -13.86 -6.89
CA GLN A 90 5.28 -14.63 -7.62
C GLN A 90 6.08 -15.57 -6.72
N GLY A 91 6.36 -15.13 -5.49
CA GLY A 91 7.05 -15.93 -4.51
C GLY A 91 6.28 -17.21 -4.18
N LEU A 92 4.97 -17.11 -3.93
CA LEU A 92 4.12 -18.27 -3.70
C LEU A 92 4.08 -19.21 -4.91
N LEU A 93 4.04 -18.66 -6.13
CA LEU A 93 4.11 -19.47 -7.36
C LEU A 93 5.39 -20.32 -7.44
N LEU A 94 6.53 -19.78 -7.00
CA LEU A 94 7.80 -20.50 -6.93
C LEU A 94 7.81 -21.58 -5.84
N MET A 95 6.94 -21.48 -4.83
CA MET A 95 6.82 -22.47 -3.77
C MET A 95 5.90 -23.66 -4.12
N LEU A 96 5.00 -23.52 -5.11
CA LEU A 96 3.99 -24.53 -5.46
C LEU A 96 4.54 -25.96 -5.60
N PRO A 97 5.69 -26.20 -6.28
CA PRO A 97 6.21 -27.57 -6.41
C PRO A 97 6.53 -28.22 -5.07
N ASN A 98 7.10 -27.47 -4.12
CA ASN A 98 7.39 -27.95 -2.77
C ASN A 98 6.12 -28.05 -1.92
N MET A 99 5.11 -27.23 -2.15
CA MET A 99 3.82 -27.36 -1.45
C MET A 99 3.18 -28.74 -1.70
N TYR A 100 3.20 -29.24 -2.95
CA TYR A 100 2.74 -30.61 -3.23
C TYR A 100 3.51 -31.68 -2.43
N LYS A 101 4.84 -31.51 -2.27
CA LYS A 101 5.69 -32.41 -1.49
C LYS A 101 5.39 -32.34 -0.01
N ILE A 102 5.32 -31.14 0.57
CA ILE A 102 5.03 -30.90 1.99
C ILE A 102 3.65 -31.48 2.35
N ALA A 103 2.64 -31.24 1.53
CA ALA A 103 1.28 -31.76 1.74
C ALA A 103 1.19 -33.28 1.49
N GLY A 104 1.83 -33.79 0.44
CA GLY A 104 1.86 -35.22 0.12
C GLY A 104 2.58 -36.07 1.18
N GLU A 105 3.52 -35.48 1.91
CA GLU A 105 4.26 -36.13 2.99
C GLU A 105 3.67 -35.86 4.38
N LEU A 106 2.52 -35.15 4.46
CA LEU A 106 1.79 -34.83 5.68
C LEU A 106 2.70 -34.19 6.74
N LEU A 107 3.30 -33.05 6.38
CA LEU A 107 4.19 -32.27 7.22
C LEU A 107 3.47 -31.01 7.76
N PRO A 108 3.61 -30.70 9.07
CA PRO A 108 2.86 -29.64 9.73
C PRO A 108 3.48 -28.24 9.53
N GLY A 109 3.74 -27.84 8.28
CA GLY A 109 4.25 -26.51 7.94
C GLY A 109 3.15 -25.45 7.84
N VAL A 110 3.46 -24.20 8.17
CA VAL A 110 2.53 -23.07 8.01
C VAL A 110 3.14 -21.96 7.16
N PHE A 111 2.47 -21.64 6.06
CA PHE A 111 2.85 -20.57 5.16
C PHE A 111 1.96 -19.37 5.45
N HIS A 112 2.56 -18.25 5.84
CA HIS A 112 1.85 -16.99 6.05
C HIS A 112 1.94 -16.14 4.78
N VAL A 113 0.80 -15.89 4.14
CA VAL A 113 0.75 -15.21 2.85
C VAL A 113 -0.02 -13.91 2.95
N SER A 114 0.66 -12.80 2.64
CA SER A 114 -0.02 -11.53 2.37
C SER A 114 -0.49 -11.53 0.92
N ALA A 115 -1.69 -12.05 0.67
CA ALA A 115 -2.21 -12.38 -0.66
C ALA A 115 -2.12 -11.18 -1.61
N ARG A 116 -1.52 -11.39 -2.79
CA ARG A 116 -1.12 -10.36 -3.73
C ARG A 116 -1.38 -10.79 -5.18
N ALA A 117 -1.74 -9.80 -6.00
CA ALA A 117 -1.91 -9.94 -7.44
C ALA A 117 -0.74 -10.65 -8.13
N ILE A 118 -1.06 -11.49 -9.12
CA ILE A 118 -0.09 -12.08 -10.04
C ILE A 118 0.18 -11.11 -11.19
N ALA A 119 1.45 -11.01 -11.59
CA ALA A 119 1.86 -10.28 -12.78
C ALA A 119 1.29 -10.96 -14.04
N ALA A 120 0.32 -10.31 -14.68
CA ALA A 120 -0.30 -10.73 -15.92
C ALA A 120 0.06 -9.74 -17.05
N GLN A 121 -0.86 -8.86 -17.46
CA GLN A 121 -0.57 -7.75 -18.39
C GLN A 121 0.33 -6.67 -17.77
N ALA A 122 0.38 -6.61 -16.44
CA ALA A 122 1.26 -5.74 -15.68
C ALA A 122 1.59 -6.38 -14.33
N LEU A 123 2.71 -5.97 -13.74
CA LEU A 123 3.03 -6.26 -12.34
C LEU A 123 2.10 -5.44 -11.43
N SER A 124 1.62 -6.05 -10.35
CA SER A 124 1.08 -5.30 -9.21
C SER A 124 1.69 -5.80 -7.90
N ILE A 125 1.99 -4.88 -6.99
CA ILE A 125 2.39 -5.20 -5.61
C ILE A 125 1.20 -5.38 -4.68
N PHE A 126 0.00 -5.00 -5.12
CA PHE A 126 -1.17 -4.84 -4.27
C PHE A 126 -2.00 -6.12 -4.11
N GLY A 127 -2.88 -6.11 -3.11
CA GLY A 127 -3.54 -7.31 -2.59
C GLY A 127 -4.77 -7.74 -3.38
N ASP A 128 -4.78 -9.01 -3.75
CA ASP A 128 -5.94 -9.81 -4.17
C ASP A 128 -5.61 -11.30 -3.96
N HIS A 129 -6.51 -12.22 -4.32
CA HIS A 129 -6.38 -13.65 -4.03
C HIS A 129 -5.82 -14.48 -5.19
N GLN A 130 -5.29 -13.87 -6.25
CA GLN A 130 -4.83 -14.63 -7.43
C GLN A 130 -3.74 -15.67 -7.08
N ASP A 131 -2.83 -15.32 -6.18
CA ASP A 131 -1.75 -16.19 -5.74
C ASP A 131 -2.23 -17.38 -4.89
N VAL A 132 -3.05 -17.14 -3.87
CA VAL A 132 -3.60 -18.20 -3.02
C VAL A 132 -4.57 -19.10 -3.79
N MET A 133 -5.27 -18.56 -4.79
CA MET A 133 -6.13 -19.34 -5.67
C MET A 133 -5.32 -20.23 -6.63
N ALA A 134 -4.11 -19.84 -7.01
CA ALA A 134 -3.19 -20.71 -7.76
C ALA A 134 -2.65 -21.86 -6.89
N ALA A 135 -2.60 -21.68 -5.56
CA ALA A 135 -2.14 -22.69 -4.60
C ALA A 135 -3.24 -23.69 -4.15
N ARG A 136 -4.51 -23.45 -4.50
CA ARG A 136 -5.65 -24.30 -4.08
C ARG A 136 -5.52 -25.81 -4.40
N PRO A 137 -4.84 -26.29 -5.47
CA PRO A 137 -4.76 -27.72 -5.77
C PRO A 137 -3.61 -28.43 -5.05
N THR A 138 -2.74 -27.72 -4.33
CA THR A 138 -1.51 -28.27 -3.73
C THR A 138 -1.74 -29.29 -2.61
N GLY A 139 -2.92 -29.28 -1.99
CA GLY A 139 -3.23 -30.06 -0.79
C GLY A 139 -2.95 -29.30 0.52
N PHE A 140 -2.57 -28.03 0.48
CA PHE A 140 -2.56 -27.20 1.69
C PHE A 140 -3.99 -26.89 2.13
N ALA A 141 -4.23 -26.94 3.45
CA ALA A 141 -5.42 -26.31 4.02
C ALA A 141 -5.31 -24.79 3.81
N SER A 142 -6.37 -24.15 3.31
CA SER A 142 -6.36 -22.71 3.01
C SER A 142 -7.23 -21.99 4.04
N PHE A 143 -6.63 -21.09 4.81
CA PHE A 143 -7.25 -20.44 5.95
C PHE A 143 -7.14 -18.92 5.86
N ALA A 144 -8.28 -18.26 5.68
CA ALA A 144 -8.39 -16.85 5.36
C ALA A 144 -8.79 -16.00 6.57
N THR A 145 -8.23 -14.79 6.65
CA THR A 145 -8.52 -13.83 7.72
C THR A 145 -8.80 -12.44 7.16
N GLY A 146 -9.76 -11.73 7.77
CA GLY A 146 -10.32 -10.47 7.27
C GLY A 146 -9.95 -9.21 8.06
N SER A 147 -9.33 -9.32 9.24
CA SER A 147 -8.86 -8.17 10.01
C SER A 147 -7.54 -8.44 10.72
N VAL A 148 -6.88 -7.39 11.21
CA VAL A 148 -5.62 -7.53 11.97
C VAL A 148 -5.81 -8.36 13.23
N GLN A 149 -6.98 -8.25 13.88
CA GLN A 149 -7.33 -9.11 15.03
C GLN A 149 -7.53 -10.57 14.61
N GLU A 150 -8.25 -10.81 13.51
CA GLU A 150 -8.42 -12.16 12.98
C GLU A 150 -7.08 -12.79 12.58
N VAL A 151 -6.14 -12.00 12.05
CA VAL A 151 -4.77 -12.47 11.76
C VAL A 151 -4.07 -12.95 13.04
N MET A 152 -4.14 -12.21 14.15
CA MET A 152 -3.56 -12.63 15.43
C MET A 152 -4.20 -13.93 15.95
N ASP A 153 -5.52 -14.05 15.81
CA ASP A 153 -6.28 -15.16 16.38
C ASP A 153 -6.15 -16.44 15.55
N LEU A 154 -6.44 -16.34 14.26
CA LEU A 154 -6.59 -17.48 13.36
C LEU A 154 -5.25 -18.00 12.83
N ALA A 155 -4.19 -17.18 12.84
CA ALA A 155 -2.83 -17.69 12.67
C ALA A 155 -2.50 -18.77 13.71
N ALA A 156 -2.92 -18.61 14.97
CA ALA A 156 -2.62 -19.57 16.02
C ALA A 156 -3.34 -20.90 15.78
N VAL A 157 -4.58 -20.83 15.29
CA VAL A 157 -5.38 -22.00 14.91
C VAL A 157 -4.71 -22.75 13.75
N ALA A 158 -4.17 -22.04 12.75
CA ALA A 158 -3.46 -22.68 11.64
C ALA A 158 -2.26 -23.52 12.13
N HIS A 159 -1.45 -22.99 13.05
CA HIS A 159 -0.31 -23.72 13.65
C HIS A 159 -0.76 -24.93 14.47
N LEU A 160 -1.73 -24.74 15.36
CA LEU A 160 -2.25 -25.79 16.21
C LEU A 160 -2.89 -26.93 15.38
N ALA A 161 -3.69 -26.57 14.38
CA ALA A 161 -4.34 -27.52 13.50
C ALA A 161 -3.35 -28.23 12.57
N ALA A 162 -2.30 -27.56 12.08
CA ALA A 162 -1.25 -28.20 11.29
C ALA A 162 -0.53 -29.29 12.07
N ILE A 163 -0.16 -29.01 13.33
CA ILE A 163 0.51 -29.98 14.22
C ILE A 163 -0.38 -31.21 14.44
N GLU A 164 -1.66 -31.01 14.77
CA GLU A 164 -2.58 -32.13 15.08
C GLU A 164 -3.00 -32.92 13.83
N SER A 165 -3.36 -32.24 12.75
CA SER A 165 -3.87 -32.89 11.52
C SER A 165 -2.77 -33.46 10.63
N ARG A 166 -1.54 -32.97 10.77
CA ARG A 166 -0.40 -33.18 9.86
C ARG A 166 -0.59 -32.60 8.45
N VAL A 167 -1.69 -31.90 8.19
CA VAL A 167 -1.92 -31.21 6.92
C VAL A 167 -1.29 -29.82 7.04
N PRO A 168 -0.46 -29.37 6.09
CA PRO A 168 0.11 -28.04 6.13
C PRO A 168 -0.94 -26.96 5.86
N PHE A 169 -0.73 -25.78 6.43
CA PHE A 169 -1.67 -24.65 6.32
C PHE A 169 -1.08 -23.50 5.51
N LEU A 170 -1.88 -22.99 4.59
CA LEU A 170 -1.72 -21.70 3.92
C LEU A 170 -2.62 -20.71 4.65
N HIS A 171 -2.07 -20.01 5.64
CA HIS A 171 -2.77 -18.94 6.35
C HIS A 171 -2.55 -17.63 5.61
N PHE A 172 -3.62 -16.99 5.15
CA PHE A 172 -3.52 -15.79 4.33
C PHE A 172 -4.47 -14.67 4.72
N PHE A 173 -4.06 -13.47 4.35
CA PHE A 173 -4.77 -12.21 4.57
C PHE A 173 -4.42 -11.24 3.45
N ASP A 174 -5.27 -10.25 3.22
CA ASP A 174 -5.17 -9.39 2.06
C ASP A 174 -3.93 -8.48 2.13
N GLY A 175 -3.07 -8.56 1.10
CA GLY A 175 -1.88 -7.74 0.95
C GLY A 175 -2.21 -6.25 0.94
N PHE A 176 -1.44 -5.46 1.70
CA PHE A 176 -1.70 -4.07 2.06
C PHE A 176 -2.96 -3.86 2.89
N ARG A 177 -4.14 -4.26 2.40
CA ARG A 177 -5.43 -3.95 3.01
C ARG A 177 -5.56 -4.46 4.44
N THR A 178 -4.99 -5.63 4.74
CA THR A 178 -4.85 -6.16 6.10
C THR A 178 -3.39 -6.16 6.53
N SER A 179 -2.47 -6.53 5.63
CA SER A 179 -1.05 -6.71 6.01
C SER A 179 -0.36 -5.44 6.49
N HIS A 180 -0.79 -4.27 5.99
CA HIS A 180 -0.23 -2.95 6.33
C HIS A 180 -1.24 -2.02 7.01
N GLU A 181 -2.48 -2.47 7.23
CA GLU A 181 -3.43 -1.73 8.04
C GLU A 181 -3.03 -1.87 9.50
N ILE A 182 -2.85 -0.74 10.18
CA ILE A 182 -2.55 -0.71 11.61
C ILE A 182 -3.87 -0.68 12.37
N GLN A 183 -4.04 -1.57 13.33
CA GLN A 183 -5.16 -1.56 14.28
C GLN A 183 -4.66 -1.74 15.72
N LYS A 184 -5.44 -1.24 16.68
CA LYS A 184 -5.32 -1.68 18.07
C LYS A 184 -6.06 -3.00 18.27
N ILE A 185 -5.31 -4.04 18.60
CA ILE A 185 -5.80 -5.41 18.75
C ILE A 185 -5.43 -5.98 20.13
N GLU A 186 -6.12 -7.02 20.56
CA GLU A 186 -5.73 -7.84 21.71
C GLU A 186 -4.65 -8.84 21.26
N ALA A 187 -3.48 -8.78 21.88
CA ALA A 187 -2.34 -9.64 21.59
C ALA A 187 -2.35 -10.90 22.46
N LEU A 188 -2.07 -12.05 21.84
CA LEU A 188 -1.88 -13.33 22.52
C LEU A 188 -0.45 -13.45 23.03
N THR A 189 -0.22 -14.23 24.09
CA THR A 189 1.13 -14.52 24.60
C THR A 189 1.47 -16.01 24.48
N ASN A 190 2.74 -16.36 24.71
CA ASN A 190 3.15 -17.77 24.79
C ASN A 190 2.32 -18.54 25.83
N ASP A 191 2.00 -17.92 26.97
CA ASP A 191 1.23 -18.55 28.05
C ASP A 191 -0.23 -18.80 27.66
N ASP A 192 -0.78 -18.02 26.71
CA ASP A 192 -2.12 -18.23 26.18
C ASP A 192 -2.19 -19.48 25.28
N LEU A 193 -1.14 -19.71 24.49
CA LEU A 193 -1.18 -20.66 23.37
C LEU A 193 -0.40 -21.95 23.62
N ALA A 194 0.66 -21.93 24.44
CA ALA A 194 1.45 -23.12 24.76
C ALA A 194 0.60 -24.27 25.34
N PRO A 195 -0.39 -24.02 26.24
CA PRO A 195 -1.26 -25.09 26.76
C PRO A 195 -2.16 -25.74 25.70
N LEU A 196 -2.36 -25.08 24.55
CA LEU A 196 -3.24 -25.59 23.49
C LEU A 196 -2.54 -26.61 22.59
N ILE A 197 -1.20 -26.66 22.59
CA ILE A 197 -0.41 -27.57 21.75
C ILE A 197 -0.75 -29.02 22.11
N ASN A 198 -1.10 -29.82 21.09
CA ASN A 198 -1.24 -31.26 21.24
C ASN A 198 0.15 -31.89 21.35
N GLN A 199 0.57 -32.19 22.59
CA GLN A 199 1.90 -32.72 22.89
C GLN A 199 2.14 -34.09 22.27
N GLU A 200 1.11 -34.93 22.15
CA GLU A 200 1.22 -36.24 21.50
C GLU A 200 1.45 -36.11 20.00
N ALA A 201 0.70 -35.23 19.33
CA ALA A 201 0.88 -34.96 17.90
C ALA A 201 2.26 -34.36 17.60
N LEU A 202 2.72 -33.44 18.46
CA LEU A 202 4.07 -32.87 18.38
C LEU A 202 5.16 -33.93 18.57
N ALA A 203 5.05 -34.77 19.61
CA ALA A 203 5.99 -35.87 19.83
C ALA A 203 6.00 -36.84 18.65
N GLY A 204 4.83 -37.18 18.11
CA GLY A 204 4.70 -38.02 16.93
C GLY A 204 5.37 -37.39 15.69
N PHE A 205 5.28 -36.07 15.51
CA PHE A 205 5.99 -35.37 14.42
C PHE A 205 7.50 -35.55 14.55
N ARG A 206 8.06 -35.36 15.75
CA ARG A 206 9.51 -35.56 16.00
C ARG A 206 9.93 -37.01 15.79
N GLN A 207 9.13 -37.98 16.22
CA GLN A 207 9.43 -39.41 16.02
C GLN A 207 9.44 -39.82 14.54
N ARG A 208 8.72 -39.09 13.68
CA ARG A 208 8.71 -39.30 12.24
C ARG A 208 9.81 -38.52 11.51
N ALA A 209 10.68 -37.79 12.20
CA ALA A 209 11.78 -37.07 11.55
C ALA A 209 12.76 -38.03 10.86
N LEU A 210 13.42 -37.56 9.81
CA LEU A 210 14.56 -38.28 9.23
C LEU A 210 15.72 -38.25 10.23
N SER A 211 16.13 -39.42 10.71
CA SER A 211 17.27 -39.61 11.61
C SER A 211 18.06 -40.87 11.22
N PRO A 212 19.41 -40.83 11.26
CA PRO A 212 20.22 -42.02 11.03
C PRO A 212 20.00 -43.12 12.08
N ASP A 213 19.48 -42.77 13.27
CA ASP A 213 19.20 -43.74 14.34
C ASP A 213 17.89 -44.53 14.11
N ALA A 214 17.01 -44.03 13.25
CA ALA A 214 15.76 -44.68 12.85
C ALA A 214 15.43 -44.35 11.38
N PRO A 215 16.22 -44.86 10.42
CA PRO A 215 16.16 -44.40 9.04
C PRO A 215 14.89 -44.86 8.33
N VAL A 216 14.32 -43.96 7.51
CA VAL A 216 13.21 -44.25 6.58
C VAL A 216 13.49 -43.59 5.23
N THR A 217 12.90 -44.14 4.17
CA THR A 217 12.98 -43.57 2.81
C THR A 217 11.67 -42.84 2.48
N ARG A 218 11.78 -41.62 1.92
CA ARG A 218 10.63 -40.80 1.49
C ARG A 218 10.86 -40.23 0.11
N GLY A 219 9.78 -39.88 -0.58
CA GLY A 219 9.84 -39.30 -1.91
C GLY A 219 10.32 -40.27 -2.99
N THR A 220 9.94 -41.55 -2.90
CA THR A 220 10.26 -42.55 -3.91
C THR A 220 9.60 -42.24 -5.25
N ALA A 221 10.16 -42.78 -6.34
CA ALA A 221 9.42 -42.91 -7.59
C ALA A 221 8.45 -44.09 -7.49
N GLN A 222 7.20 -43.90 -7.91
CA GLN A 222 6.15 -44.93 -7.91
C GLN A 222 5.60 -45.08 -9.32
N ASN A 223 5.31 -46.31 -9.73
CA ASN A 223 4.65 -46.60 -10.99
C ASN A 223 3.12 -46.45 -10.86
N ASP A 224 2.43 -46.66 -11.97
CA ASP A 224 0.96 -46.65 -12.08
C ASP A 224 0.25 -47.74 -11.25
N ASP A 225 0.97 -48.80 -10.87
CA ASP A 225 0.47 -49.91 -10.06
C ASP A 225 0.11 -49.54 -8.60
N ILE A 226 0.78 -48.54 -8.00
CA ILE A 226 0.58 -48.16 -6.59
C ILE A 226 0.41 -46.66 -6.33
N TYR A 227 0.72 -45.79 -7.31
CA TYR A 227 0.68 -44.33 -7.09
C TYR A 227 -0.71 -43.85 -6.69
N PHE A 228 -1.76 -44.31 -7.38
CA PHE A 228 -3.12 -43.85 -7.12
C PHE A 228 -3.59 -44.25 -5.72
N GLN A 229 -3.39 -45.51 -5.34
CA GLN A 229 -3.73 -46.03 -4.00
C GLN A 229 -2.97 -45.26 -2.91
N SER A 230 -1.68 -44.99 -3.13
CA SER A 230 -0.85 -44.22 -2.19
C SER A 230 -1.32 -42.77 -2.06
N ARG A 231 -1.82 -42.16 -3.15
CA ARG A 231 -2.33 -40.79 -3.14
C ARG A 231 -3.63 -40.66 -2.34
N GLU A 232 -4.55 -41.62 -2.48
CA GLU A 232 -5.83 -41.67 -1.76
C GLU A 232 -5.67 -42.03 -0.27
N ALA A 233 -4.56 -42.66 0.13
CA ALA A 233 -4.29 -43.03 1.51
C ALA A 233 -4.26 -41.82 2.48
N ALA A 234 -4.06 -40.60 1.97
CA ALA A 234 -4.08 -39.38 2.77
C ALA A 234 -5.50 -38.88 3.11
N ASN A 235 -6.56 -39.39 2.46
CA ASN A 235 -7.93 -38.88 2.62
C ASN A 235 -8.42 -38.76 4.07
N PRO A 236 -8.17 -39.73 4.98
CA PRO A 236 -8.60 -39.60 6.38
C PRO A 236 -8.04 -38.36 7.10
N PHE A 237 -6.83 -37.92 6.74
CA PHE A 237 -6.21 -36.73 7.33
C PHE A 237 -6.95 -35.46 6.89
N TYR A 238 -7.25 -35.33 5.59
CA TYR A 238 -7.99 -34.19 5.05
C TYR A 238 -9.43 -34.15 5.56
N ASN A 239 -10.09 -35.29 5.68
CA ASN A 239 -11.45 -35.39 6.23
C ASN A 239 -11.54 -34.93 7.69
N ALA A 240 -10.45 -35.08 8.46
CA ALA A 240 -10.38 -34.68 9.86
C ALA A 240 -10.10 -33.18 10.05
N VAL A 241 -9.50 -32.49 9.07
CA VAL A 241 -9.10 -31.08 9.20
C VAL A 241 -10.22 -30.16 9.67
N PRO A 242 -11.45 -30.16 9.08
CA PRO A 242 -12.51 -29.26 9.52
C PRO A 242 -12.84 -29.38 11.02
N GLY A 243 -12.99 -30.61 11.53
CA GLY A 243 -13.29 -30.83 12.95
C GLY A 243 -12.13 -30.48 13.88
N ILE A 244 -10.88 -30.66 13.43
CA ILE A 244 -9.69 -30.23 14.17
C ILE A 244 -9.64 -28.69 14.25
N VAL A 245 -9.95 -27.99 13.15
CA VAL A 245 -10.03 -26.53 13.13
C VAL A 245 -11.13 -26.05 14.07
N GLU A 246 -12.34 -26.60 14.00
CA GLU A 246 -13.45 -26.27 14.93
C GLU A 246 -13.04 -26.41 16.40
N LYS A 247 -12.42 -27.55 16.75
CA LYS A 247 -11.88 -27.78 18.11
C LYS A 247 -10.92 -26.67 18.56
N TYR A 248 -10.03 -26.21 17.67
CA TYR A 248 -9.08 -25.16 18.01
C TYR A 248 -9.69 -23.76 18.03
N LEU A 249 -10.71 -23.49 17.21
CA LEU A 249 -11.51 -22.27 17.28
C LEU A 249 -12.25 -22.19 18.63
N GLU A 250 -12.84 -23.30 19.11
CA GLU A 250 -13.48 -23.35 20.44
C GLU A 250 -12.48 -23.11 21.57
N LYS A 251 -11.31 -23.75 21.52
CA LYS A 251 -10.24 -23.53 22.50
C LYS A 251 -9.77 -22.07 22.50
N LEU A 252 -9.60 -21.47 21.33
CA LEU A 252 -9.23 -20.07 21.22
C LEU A 252 -10.33 -19.15 21.78
N ALA A 253 -11.60 -19.46 21.51
CA ALA A 253 -12.73 -18.72 22.05
C ALA A 253 -12.77 -18.75 23.59
N ALA A 254 -12.37 -19.87 24.21
CA ALA A 254 -12.25 -19.96 25.67
C ALA A 254 -11.14 -19.07 26.24
N VAL A 255 -10.06 -18.83 25.49
CA VAL A 255 -8.95 -17.95 25.89
C VAL A 255 -9.31 -16.48 25.68
N THR A 256 -9.93 -16.17 24.54
CA THR A 256 -10.07 -14.80 24.02
C THR A 256 -11.45 -14.18 24.20
N GLY A 257 -12.48 -15.03 24.37
CA GLY A 257 -13.89 -14.66 24.27
C GLY A 257 -14.39 -14.41 22.84
N ARG A 258 -13.53 -14.51 21.82
CA ARG A 258 -13.89 -14.27 20.41
C ARG A 258 -14.23 -15.60 19.74
N LYS A 259 -15.43 -15.69 19.16
CA LYS A 259 -15.92 -16.90 18.50
C LYS A 259 -15.74 -16.77 16.99
N TYR A 260 -15.25 -17.85 16.40
CA TYR A 260 -15.06 -18.00 14.97
C TYR A 260 -15.53 -19.39 14.56
N GLY A 261 -16.07 -19.51 13.34
CA GLY A 261 -16.43 -20.77 12.70
C GLY A 261 -15.53 -21.09 11.51
N LEU A 262 -15.77 -22.23 10.87
CA LEU A 262 -15.22 -22.49 9.53
C LEU A 262 -15.79 -21.48 8.52
N PHE A 263 -17.06 -21.16 8.73
CA PHE A 263 -17.86 -20.17 8.02
C PHE A 263 -18.65 -19.40 9.08
N ASP A 264 -18.65 -18.08 9.03
CA ASP A 264 -19.35 -17.24 10.01
C ASP A 264 -20.47 -16.44 9.35
N TYR A 265 -21.71 -16.68 9.77
CA TYR A 265 -22.86 -15.88 9.37
C TYR A 265 -22.97 -14.60 10.20
N TYR A 266 -23.29 -13.49 9.54
CA TYR A 266 -23.57 -12.20 10.18
C TYR A 266 -24.73 -11.49 9.49
N GLY A 267 -25.72 -11.03 10.25
CA GLY A 267 -26.87 -10.27 9.73
C GLY A 267 -28.19 -10.75 10.31
N ASP A 268 -29.27 -10.42 9.62
CA ASP A 268 -30.63 -10.73 10.07
C ASP A 268 -30.87 -12.26 10.04
N PRO A 269 -31.37 -12.90 11.12
CA PRO A 269 -31.63 -14.35 11.12
C PRO A 269 -32.62 -14.82 10.04
N GLU A 270 -33.45 -13.91 9.53
CA GLU A 270 -34.42 -14.12 8.45
C GLU A 270 -33.97 -13.48 7.12
N ALA A 271 -32.67 -13.24 6.93
CA ALA A 271 -32.16 -12.63 5.70
C ALA A 271 -32.62 -13.38 4.44
N GLU A 272 -33.04 -12.61 3.43
CA GLU A 272 -33.46 -13.13 2.13
C GLU A 272 -32.34 -13.02 1.08
N ARG A 273 -31.42 -12.08 1.30
CA ARG A 273 -30.27 -11.77 0.43
C ARG A 273 -28.98 -11.87 1.23
N VAL A 274 -28.06 -12.71 0.76
CA VAL A 274 -26.80 -13.00 1.47
C VAL A 274 -25.60 -12.76 0.56
N ILE A 275 -24.56 -12.11 1.06
CA ILE A 275 -23.25 -12.03 0.39
C ILE A 275 -22.29 -13.06 0.99
N ILE A 276 -21.54 -13.77 0.17
CA ILE A 276 -20.52 -14.73 0.60
C ILE A 276 -19.17 -14.25 0.10
N ALA A 277 -18.22 -14.07 1.01
CA ALA A 277 -16.92 -13.53 0.69
C ALA A 277 -15.83 -14.03 1.65
N MET A 278 -14.59 -13.70 1.30
CA MET A 278 -13.40 -14.10 2.04
C MET A 278 -12.42 -12.94 2.13
N GLY A 279 -11.63 -12.88 3.20
CA GLY A 279 -10.65 -11.82 3.43
C GLY A 279 -11.28 -10.54 3.98
N SER A 280 -10.60 -9.41 3.74
CA SER A 280 -10.87 -8.13 4.42
C SER A 280 -12.21 -7.49 4.08
N VAL A 281 -12.79 -7.82 2.92
CA VAL A 281 -14.08 -7.29 2.50
C VAL A 281 -15.20 -7.71 3.47
N THR A 282 -15.02 -8.81 4.21
CA THR A 282 -16.03 -9.29 5.16
C THR A 282 -16.31 -8.27 6.26
N GLU A 283 -15.31 -7.51 6.73
CA GLU A 283 -15.51 -6.43 7.70
C GLU A 283 -16.30 -5.26 7.11
N ALA A 284 -15.99 -4.84 5.88
CA ALA A 284 -16.76 -3.80 5.18
C ALA A 284 -18.21 -4.23 4.87
N ILE A 285 -18.43 -5.52 4.55
CA ILE A 285 -19.77 -6.06 4.34
C ILE A 285 -20.56 -6.05 5.65
N ARG A 286 -19.94 -6.36 6.80
CA ARG A 286 -20.60 -6.28 8.11
C ARG A 286 -21.11 -4.87 8.40
N GLU A 287 -20.33 -3.82 8.10
CA GLU A 287 -20.79 -2.42 8.25
C GLU A 287 -22.03 -2.12 7.36
N VAL A 288 -22.03 -2.59 6.11
CA VAL A 288 -23.17 -2.39 5.21
C VAL A 288 -24.40 -3.19 5.64
N VAL A 289 -24.20 -4.40 6.16
CA VAL A 289 -25.28 -5.22 6.74
C VAL A 289 -25.89 -4.51 7.95
N ASP A 290 -25.08 -3.96 8.86
CA ASP A 290 -25.55 -3.19 10.00
C ASP A 290 -26.39 -1.98 9.54
N HIS A 291 -25.89 -1.24 8.55
CA HIS A 291 -26.59 -0.08 7.97
C HIS A 291 -27.92 -0.47 7.32
N LYS A 292 -27.95 -1.50 6.46
CA LYS A 292 -29.18 -1.91 5.75
C LYS A 292 -30.21 -2.54 6.69
N ASN A 293 -29.78 -3.35 7.66
CA ASN A 293 -30.69 -3.95 8.64
C ASN A 293 -31.28 -2.89 9.59
N ALA A 294 -30.50 -1.88 10.00
CA ALA A 294 -31.02 -0.74 10.75
C ALA A 294 -32.10 0.05 9.97
N ASN A 295 -32.04 0.01 8.64
CA ASN A 295 -33.03 0.59 7.72
C ASN A 295 -34.16 -0.39 7.33
N GLY A 296 -34.28 -1.53 8.01
CA GLY A 296 -35.40 -2.46 7.86
C GLY A 296 -35.28 -3.47 6.72
N GLU A 297 -34.15 -3.52 6.01
CA GLU A 297 -33.88 -4.59 5.05
C GLU A 297 -33.49 -5.89 5.78
N LYS A 298 -33.80 -7.06 5.21
CA LYS A 298 -33.38 -8.36 5.74
C LYS A 298 -32.19 -8.90 4.96
N VAL A 299 -30.99 -8.47 5.33
CA VAL A 299 -29.75 -8.88 4.66
C VAL A 299 -28.75 -9.51 5.64
N GLY A 300 -27.86 -10.33 5.08
CA GLY A 300 -26.76 -10.93 5.82
C GLY A 300 -25.58 -11.29 4.94
N MET A 301 -24.57 -11.91 5.55
CA MET A 301 -23.35 -12.33 4.88
C MET A 301 -22.77 -13.60 5.52
N VAL A 302 -21.93 -14.32 4.77
CA VAL A 302 -21.11 -15.44 5.26
C VAL A 302 -19.63 -15.15 4.98
N ALA A 303 -18.82 -15.12 6.05
CA ALA A 303 -17.37 -15.03 5.97
C ALA A 303 -16.82 -16.44 5.86
N VAL A 304 -16.00 -16.69 4.85
CA VAL A 304 -15.29 -17.96 4.69
C VAL A 304 -13.93 -17.85 5.37
N HIS A 305 -13.69 -18.64 6.41
CA HIS A 305 -12.39 -18.76 7.06
C HIS A 305 -11.64 -19.99 6.53
N LEU A 306 -12.20 -21.19 6.69
CA LEU A 306 -11.62 -22.41 6.14
C LEU A 306 -12.10 -22.65 4.71
N TYR A 307 -11.34 -22.13 3.74
CA TYR A 307 -11.64 -22.33 2.32
C TYR A 307 -11.27 -23.74 1.83
N ARG A 308 -10.18 -24.32 2.36
CA ARG A 308 -9.79 -25.71 2.06
C ARG A 308 -9.35 -26.44 3.33
N PRO A 309 -9.80 -27.69 3.57
CA PRO A 309 -10.85 -28.40 2.83
C PRO A 309 -12.22 -27.70 2.96
N PHE A 310 -12.99 -27.65 1.87
CA PHE A 310 -14.30 -26.99 1.85
C PHE A 310 -15.38 -27.94 2.39
N LYS A 311 -15.85 -27.73 3.62
CA LYS A 311 -16.87 -28.59 4.25
C LYS A 311 -18.28 -28.09 3.91
N ALA A 312 -18.84 -28.56 2.80
CA ALA A 312 -20.16 -28.14 2.29
C ALA A 312 -21.30 -28.22 3.34
N GLU A 313 -21.32 -29.25 4.18
CA GLU A 313 -22.33 -29.41 5.24
C GLU A 313 -22.26 -28.28 6.28
N ALA A 314 -21.06 -27.91 6.72
CA ALA A 314 -20.84 -26.81 7.67
C ALA A 314 -21.09 -25.44 7.02
N PHE A 315 -20.79 -25.30 5.72
CA PHE A 315 -21.11 -24.10 4.96
C PHE A 315 -22.62 -23.89 4.83
N LEU A 316 -23.37 -24.93 4.45
CA LEU A 316 -24.83 -24.84 4.30
C LEU A 316 -25.54 -24.62 5.64
N SER A 317 -24.98 -25.10 6.76
CA SER A 317 -25.62 -25.00 8.07
C SER A 317 -25.66 -23.56 8.62
N VAL A 318 -24.74 -22.69 8.20
CA VAL A 318 -24.70 -21.30 8.64
C VAL A 318 -25.57 -20.37 7.80
N ILE A 319 -26.00 -20.80 6.61
CA ILE A 319 -26.84 -19.98 5.72
C ILE A 319 -28.30 -20.02 6.21
N PRO A 320 -28.96 -18.87 6.40
CA PRO A 320 -30.39 -18.83 6.74
C PRO A 320 -31.24 -19.58 5.72
N LYS A 321 -32.17 -20.41 6.20
CA LYS A 321 -33.12 -21.14 5.33
C LYS A 321 -34.04 -20.21 4.53
N THR A 322 -34.15 -18.96 4.95
CA THR A 322 -34.89 -17.87 4.29
C THR A 322 -34.13 -17.28 3.12
N ALA A 323 -32.83 -17.52 2.97
CA ALA A 323 -32.04 -16.99 1.87
C ALA A 323 -32.62 -17.48 0.53
N ARG A 324 -32.91 -16.53 -0.36
CA ARG A 324 -33.43 -16.79 -1.72
C ARG A 324 -32.45 -16.36 -2.79
N ARG A 325 -31.55 -15.43 -2.47
CA ARG A 325 -30.56 -14.90 -3.42
C ARG A 325 -29.21 -14.73 -2.73
N ILE A 326 -28.17 -15.20 -3.38
CA ILE A 326 -26.80 -15.18 -2.87
C ILE A 326 -25.89 -14.53 -3.91
N ALA A 327 -25.07 -13.56 -3.49
CA ALA A 327 -23.94 -13.07 -4.26
C ALA A 327 -22.64 -13.63 -3.68
N VAL A 328 -21.80 -14.22 -4.51
CA VAL A 328 -20.46 -14.68 -4.13
C VAL A 328 -19.43 -13.72 -4.69
N LEU A 329 -18.59 -13.16 -3.82
CA LEU A 329 -17.57 -12.19 -4.19
C LEU A 329 -16.18 -12.84 -4.16
N ASP A 330 -15.58 -12.94 -5.35
CA ASP A 330 -14.24 -13.46 -5.54
C ASP A 330 -13.25 -12.31 -5.76
N ARG A 331 -12.13 -12.34 -5.01
CA ARG A 331 -11.04 -11.37 -5.15
C ARG A 331 -9.98 -11.87 -6.13
N THR A 332 -10.41 -12.49 -7.23
CA THR A 332 -9.52 -13.06 -8.25
C THR A 332 -10.18 -13.01 -9.61
N LYS A 333 -9.40 -13.25 -10.67
CA LYS A 333 -9.89 -13.44 -12.03
C LYS A 333 -9.20 -14.63 -12.66
N GLU A 334 -9.96 -15.66 -13.01
CA GLU A 334 -9.54 -16.77 -13.87
C GLU A 334 -10.09 -16.54 -15.30
N PRO A 335 -9.30 -16.02 -16.26
CA PRO A 335 -9.76 -15.76 -17.62
C PRO A 335 -10.21 -17.06 -18.30
N GLY A 336 -11.42 -17.07 -18.86
CA GLY A 336 -11.97 -18.23 -19.57
C GLY A 336 -12.59 -19.31 -18.69
N ALA A 337 -12.52 -19.20 -17.36
CA ALA A 337 -13.22 -20.11 -16.45
C ALA A 337 -14.74 -19.89 -16.50
N THR A 338 -15.51 -20.94 -16.19
CA THR A 338 -16.99 -20.87 -16.10
C THR A 338 -17.50 -20.13 -14.87
N GLY A 339 -16.59 -19.76 -13.96
CA GLY A 339 -16.84 -19.04 -12.74
C GLY A 339 -15.55 -18.86 -11.95
N GLN A 340 -15.57 -17.97 -10.95
CA GLN A 340 -14.44 -17.81 -10.04
C GLN A 340 -14.43 -18.89 -8.95
N PRO A 341 -13.28 -19.19 -8.31
CA PRO A 341 -13.14 -20.36 -7.45
C PRO A 341 -14.17 -20.48 -6.33
N LEU A 342 -14.38 -19.43 -5.53
CA LEU A 342 -15.35 -19.50 -4.42
C LEU A 342 -16.78 -19.60 -4.95
N TYR A 343 -17.13 -18.84 -5.99
CA TYR A 343 -18.42 -18.97 -6.67
C TYR A 343 -18.71 -20.40 -7.15
N LEU A 344 -17.71 -21.10 -7.71
CA LEU A 344 -17.87 -22.48 -8.15
C LEU A 344 -18.12 -23.44 -6.98
N ASP A 345 -17.36 -23.32 -5.88
CA ASP A 345 -17.55 -24.16 -4.69
C ASP A 345 -18.91 -23.94 -4.03
N VAL A 346 -19.38 -22.68 -3.99
CA VAL A 346 -20.70 -22.34 -3.47
C VAL A 346 -21.78 -22.96 -4.35
N LYS A 347 -21.68 -22.84 -5.68
CA LYS A 347 -22.64 -23.45 -6.60
C LYS A 347 -22.68 -24.97 -6.49
N ASP A 348 -21.52 -25.60 -6.39
CA ASP A 348 -21.41 -27.05 -6.23
C ASP A 348 -22.09 -27.51 -4.93
N SER A 349 -21.91 -26.77 -3.83
CA SER A 349 -22.55 -27.06 -2.54
C SER A 349 -24.08 -27.04 -2.58
N PHE A 350 -24.67 -26.24 -3.46
CA PHE A 350 -26.12 -26.17 -3.68
C PHE A 350 -26.63 -27.06 -4.81
N TYR A 351 -25.75 -27.72 -5.58
CA TYR A 351 -26.15 -28.54 -6.71
C TYR A 351 -27.06 -29.70 -6.26
N GLY A 352 -28.21 -29.84 -6.92
CA GLY A 352 -29.20 -30.87 -6.58
C GLY A 352 -29.98 -30.64 -5.28
N LYS A 353 -29.80 -29.50 -4.58
CA LYS A 353 -30.60 -29.15 -3.40
C LYS A 353 -31.96 -28.58 -3.80
N GLU A 354 -33.02 -29.05 -3.15
CA GLU A 354 -34.35 -28.48 -3.30
C GLU A 354 -34.37 -27.03 -2.79
N ASN A 355 -35.07 -26.13 -3.49
CA ASN A 355 -35.17 -24.72 -3.14
C ASN A 355 -33.81 -23.99 -3.04
N ALA A 356 -32.82 -24.42 -3.82
CA ALA A 356 -31.55 -23.72 -3.93
C ALA A 356 -31.77 -22.24 -4.32
N PRO A 357 -31.08 -21.28 -3.65
CA PRO A 357 -31.22 -19.87 -3.95
C PRO A 357 -30.66 -19.55 -5.34
N VAL A 358 -31.05 -18.40 -5.89
CA VAL A 358 -30.36 -17.83 -7.05
C VAL A 358 -28.96 -17.41 -6.62
N ILE A 359 -27.93 -17.99 -7.24
CA ILE A 359 -26.53 -17.71 -6.91
C ILE A 359 -25.90 -16.95 -8.08
N VAL A 360 -25.40 -15.74 -7.80
CA VAL A 360 -24.64 -14.92 -8.74
C VAL A 360 -23.20 -14.70 -8.23
N GLY A 361 -22.25 -14.60 -9.13
CA GLY A 361 -20.83 -14.35 -8.84
C GLY A 361 -20.41 -12.95 -9.28
N GLY A 362 -19.52 -12.34 -8.51
CA GLY A 362 -18.92 -11.05 -8.81
C GLY A 362 -17.45 -10.98 -8.48
N ILE A 363 -16.71 -10.18 -9.24
CA ILE A 363 -15.28 -9.91 -9.01
C ILE A 363 -15.13 -8.52 -8.36
N TYR A 364 -14.25 -8.43 -7.37
CA TYR A 364 -13.95 -7.18 -6.67
C TYR A 364 -12.46 -7.07 -6.35
N GLY A 365 -12.02 -5.87 -5.96
CA GLY A 365 -10.80 -5.69 -5.17
C GLY A 365 -9.48 -6.13 -5.79
N LEU A 366 -9.42 -6.41 -7.10
CA LEU A 366 -8.18 -6.82 -7.78
C LEU A 366 -7.10 -5.74 -7.59
N SER A 367 -5.88 -6.14 -7.27
CA SER A 367 -4.77 -5.21 -7.05
C SER A 367 -5.12 -4.08 -6.04
N SER A 368 -5.73 -4.43 -4.90
CA SER A 368 -6.24 -3.48 -3.90
C SER A 368 -7.14 -2.36 -4.45
N LYS A 369 -7.91 -2.62 -5.52
CA LYS A 369 -8.98 -1.71 -5.93
C LYS A 369 -9.90 -1.47 -4.73
N ASP A 370 -10.07 -0.21 -4.34
CA ASP A 370 -10.80 0.11 -3.12
C ASP A 370 -12.25 -0.37 -3.24
N THR A 371 -12.70 -1.13 -2.24
CA THR A 371 -14.02 -1.76 -2.23
C THR A 371 -14.84 -1.10 -1.15
N THR A 372 -15.60 -0.09 -1.58
CA THR A 372 -16.27 0.84 -0.66
C THR A 372 -17.64 0.34 -0.24
N PRO A 373 -18.23 0.89 0.83
CA PRO A 373 -19.59 0.55 1.24
C PRO A 373 -20.62 0.80 0.13
N GLY A 374 -20.50 1.88 -0.65
CA GLY A 374 -21.39 2.14 -1.80
C GLY A 374 -21.37 1.03 -2.86
N GLN A 375 -20.19 0.43 -3.10
CA GLN A 375 -20.07 -0.70 -4.02
C GLN A 375 -20.72 -1.97 -3.46
N ILE A 376 -20.61 -2.23 -2.15
CA ILE A 376 -21.26 -3.38 -1.49
C ILE A 376 -22.79 -3.19 -1.47
N ILE A 377 -23.28 -1.97 -1.23
CA ILE A 377 -24.71 -1.63 -1.37
C ILE A 377 -25.20 -2.00 -2.77
N SER A 378 -24.43 -1.67 -3.80
CA SER A 378 -24.75 -2.02 -5.20
C SER A 378 -24.89 -3.53 -5.42
N VAL A 379 -24.17 -4.37 -4.67
CA VAL A 379 -24.32 -5.84 -4.72
C VAL A 379 -25.66 -6.28 -4.11
N TYR A 380 -26.05 -5.74 -2.96
CA TYR A 380 -27.35 -6.03 -2.36
C TYR A 380 -28.53 -5.52 -3.20
N ASP A 381 -28.34 -4.38 -3.87
CA ASP A 381 -29.33 -3.82 -4.78
C ASP A 381 -29.45 -4.70 -6.05
N ASN A 382 -28.34 -5.22 -6.57
CA ASN A 382 -28.36 -6.24 -7.63
C ASN A 382 -29.11 -7.50 -7.18
N LEU A 383 -28.89 -7.96 -5.94
CA LEU A 383 -29.64 -9.09 -5.37
C LEU A 383 -31.12 -8.77 -5.13
N ALA A 384 -31.54 -7.50 -5.06
CA ALA A 384 -32.95 -7.14 -4.94
C ALA A 384 -33.69 -7.21 -6.30
N MET A 385 -32.96 -7.26 -7.42
CA MET A 385 -33.55 -7.33 -8.74
C MET A 385 -34.28 -8.66 -8.96
N ASN A 386 -35.32 -8.64 -9.80
CA ASN A 386 -36.03 -9.86 -10.22
C ASN A 386 -35.09 -10.85 -10.93
N MET A 387 -34.15 -10.33 -11.71
CA MET A 387 -33.10 -11.09 -12.38
C MET A 387 -31.75 -10.44 -12.05
N PRO A 388 -31.11 -10.82 -10.92
CA PRO A 388 -29.81 -10.31 -10.54
C PRO A 388 -28.78 -10.60 -11.64
N LYS A 389 -27.93 -9.62 -11.92
CA LYS A 389 -26.82 -9.77 -12.84
C LYS A 389 -25.81 -10.75 -12.26
N ASN A 390 -25.41 -11.72 -13.08
CA ASN A 390 -24.34 -12.66 -12.80
C ASN A 390 -23.05 -12.24 -13.53
N ASP A 391 -21.91 -12.78 -13.11
CA ASP A 391 -20.58 -12.48 -13.67
C ASP A 391 -20.33 -10.96 -13.72
N PHE A 392 -20.61 -10.29 -12.61
CA PHE A 392 -20.50 -8.84 -12.50
C PHE A 392 -19.13 -8.41 -11.96
N THR A 393 -18.82 -7.12 -12.06
CA THR A 393 -17.68 -6.48 -11.39
C THR A 393 -18.14 -5.32 -10.54
N ILE A 394 -17.39 -4.99 -9.48
CA ILE A 394 -17.56 -3.76 -8.70
C ILE A 394 -16.24 -2.99 -8.62
N GLY A 395 -16.34 -1.67 -8.43
CA GLY A 395 -15.17 -0.79 -8.31
C GLY A 395 -14.53 -0.35 -9.63
N ILE A 396 -15.11 -0.69 -10.77
CA ILE A 396 -14.70 -0.23 -12.11
C ILE A 396 -15.93 0.17 -12.93
N VAL A 397 -15.69 0.91 -14.02
CA VAL A 397 -16.67 1.12 -15.09
C VAL A 397 -16.26 0.24 -16.26
N ASP A 398 -16.99 -0.86 -16.46
CA ASP A 398 -16.82 -1.73 -17.62
C ASP A 398 -17.86 -1.39 -18.68
N ASP A 399 -17.49 -0.49 -19.57
CA ASP A 399 -18.24 -0.03 -20.73
C ASP A 399 -17.94 -0.85 -22.01
N VAL A 400 -17.18 -1.94 -21.88
CA VAL A 400 -16.83 -2.84 -22.99
C VAL A 400 -17.65 -4.12 -22.92
N THR A 401 -17.61 -4.82 -21.78
CA THR A 401 -18.38 -6.05 -21.57
C THR A 401 -19.61 -5.86 -20.70
N PHE A 402 -19.86 -4.62 -20.26
CA PHE A 402 -21.02 -4.23 -19.48
C PHE A 402 -21.23 -5.11 -18.26
N LYS A 403 -20.17 -5.54 -17.57
CA LYS A 403 -20.25 -6.38 -16.37
C LYS A 403 -20.35 -5.59 -15.08
N SER A 404 -19.84 -4.35 -15.04
CA SER A 404 -19.84 -3.56 -13.82
C SER A 404 -21.25 -3.27 -13.31
N LEU A 405 -21.43 -3.31 -11.99
CA LEU A 405 -22.64 -2.79 -11.34
C LEU A 405 -22.58 -1.24 -11.29
N PRO A 406 -23.74 -0.55 -11.26
CA PRO A 406 -23.78 0.90 -11.14
C PRO A 406 -23.09 1.40 -9.86
N LYS A 407 -22.45 2.57 -9.92
CA LYS A 407 -21.89 3.23 -8.75
C LYS A 407 -23.00 3.88 -7.93
N VAL A 408 -23.01 3.62 -6.63
CA VAL A 408 -23.84 4.32 -5.64
C VAL A 408 -22.99 5.37 -4.92
N GLU A 409 -23.61 6.44 -4.44
CA GLU A 409 -22.91 7.47 -3.65
C GLU A 409 -22.32 6.88 -2.36
N GLU A 410 -21.19 7.43 -1.93
CA GLU A 410 -20.56 7.02 -0.67
C GLU A 410 -21.37 7.53 0.52
N VAL A 411 -21.59 6.65 1.50
CA VAL A 411 -22.36 6.94 2.71
C VAL A 411 -21.46 6.74 3.92
N SER A 412 -21.54 7.65 4.90
CA SER A 412 -20.84 7.46 6.17
C SER A 412 -21.49 6.30 6.93
N MET A 413 -20.73 5.22 7.17
CA MET A 413 -21.24 4.02 7.84
C MET A 413 -21.30 4.19 9.37
N ASP A 414 -20.46 5.06 9.93
CA ASP A 414 -20.43 5.37 11.35
C ASP A 414 -20.12 6.86 11.56
N GLU A 415 -21.11 7.61 12.07
CA GLU A 415 -20.95 9.03 12.40
C GLU A 415 -20.19 9.28 13.71
N THR A 416 -19.99 8.24 14.53
CA THR A 416 -19.26 8.34 15.81
C THR A 416 -17.74 8.20 15.66
N THR A 417 -17.28 7.61 14.55
CA THR A 417 -15.85 7.47 14.26
C THR A 417 -15.29 8.75 13.65
N TYR A 418 -14.17 9.22 14.20
CA TYR A 418 -13.44 10.35 13.66
C TYR A 418 -12.53 9.88 12.53
N GLU A 419 -12.74 10.40 11.32
CA GLU A 419 -11.99 10.06 10.12
C GLU A 419 -11.08 11.23 9.67
N ALA A 420 -9.82 10.94 9.36
CA ALA A 420 -8.85 11.94 8.92
C ALA A 420 -8.05 11.49 7.68
N LYS A 421 -7.77 12.44 6.78
CA LYS A 421 -6.84 12.29 5.65
C LYS A 421 -5.65 13.21 5.77
N PHE A 422 -4.47 12.72 5.40
CA PHE A 422 -3.24 13.52 5.38
C PHE A 422 -2.53 13.32 4.06
N TYR A 423 -2.48 14.38 3.26
CA TYR A 423 -1.77 14.44 2.00
C TYR A 423 -0.33 14.90 2.24
N GLY A 424 0.63 14.03 1.95
CA GLY A 424 2.06 14.27 2.15
C GLY A 424 2.90 13.86 0.94
N LEU A 425 4.17 14.22 0.99
CA LEU A 425 5.17 13.88 -0.02
C LEU A 425 5.98 12.66 0.41
N GLY A 426 6.29 11.76 -0.52
CA GLY A 426 7.22 10.66 -0.27
C GLY A 426 8.54 11.19 0.30
N SER A 427 8.86 10.73 1.52
CA SER A 427 10.03 11.13 2.34
C SER A 427 9.92 12.45 3.15
N ASP A 428 8.75 13.08 3.26
CA ASP A 428 8.54 14.26 4.13
C ASP A 428 8.34 13.93 5.62
N GLY A 429 8.11 12.66 5.95
CA GLY A 429 7.87 12.17 7.31
C GLY A 429 6.40 12.14 7.75
N THR A 430 5.44 12.51 6.90
CA THR A 430 3.98 12.50 7.18
C THR A 430 3.49 11.13 7.60
N VAL A 431 3.80 10.09 6.83
CA VAL A 431 3.42 8.71 7.15
C VAL A 431 4.00 8.27 8.51
N GLY A 432 5.25 8.61 8.79
CA GLY A 432 5.90 8.29 10.07
C GLY A 432 5.23 8.99 11.26
N ALA A 433 4.90 10.28 11.11
CA ALA A 433 4.15 11.05 12.10
C ALA A 433 2.75 10.48 12.34
N ASN A 434 2.06 10.02 11.29
CA ASN A 434 0.74 9.41 11.41
C ASN A 434 0.80 8.03 12.08
N LYS A 435 1.78 7.18 11.76
CA LYS A 435 2.05 5.93 12.50
C LYS A 435 2.30 6.19 13.99
N ASN A 436 3.05 7.25 14.31
CA ASN A 436 3.28 7.67 15.69
C ASN A 436 1.99 8.15 16.36
N SER A 437 1.20 9.01 15.70
CA SER A 437 -0.07 9.53 16.21
C SER A 437 -1.05 8.41 16.56
N ILE A 438 -1.14 7.39 15.69
CA ILE A 438 -1.97 6.21 15.91
C ILE A 438 -1.54 5.42 17.15
N LYS A 439 -0.22 5.25 17.37
CA LYS A 439 0.31 4.61 18.58
C LYS A 439 0.08 5.45 19.82
N ILE A 440 0.28 6.77 19.76
CA ILE A 440 0.01 7.68 20.88
C ILE A 440 -1.45 7.55 21.32
N ILE A 441 -2.39 7.61 20.38
CA ILE A 441 -3.83 7.50 20.70
C ILE A 441 -4.17 6.09 21.18
N GLY A 442 -3.73 5.05 20.46
CA GLY A 442 -4.07 3.66 20.77
C GLY A 442 -3.51 3.17 22.11
N ASP A 443 -2.28 3.55 22.45
CA ASP A 443 -1.57 3.06 23.63
C ASP A 443 -1.86 3.87 24.90
N ASN A 444 -2.42 5.09 24.77
CA ASN A 444 -2.69 5.99 25.91
C ASN A 444 -4.18 6.29 26.12
N THR A 445 -5.08 5.69 25.34
CA THR A 445 -6.53 5.82 25.50
C THR A 445 -7.22 4.48 25.31
N ASP A 446 -8.51 4.40 25.64
CA ASP A 446 -9.33 3.22 25.38
C ASP A 446 -9.90 3.17 23.95
N LYS A 447 -9.62 4.18 23.12
CA LYS A 447 -10.11 4.24 21.74
C LYS A 447 -9.53 3.11 20.89
N TYR A 448 -10.35 2.64 19.96
CA TYR A 448 -9.88 1.88 18.81
C TYR A 448 -9.28 2.84 17.79
N VAL A 449 -8.21 2.39 17.15
CA VAL A 449 -7.50 3.16 16.13
C VAL A 449 -7.31 2.29 14.91
N GLN A 450 -7.39 2.91 13.74
CA GLN A 450 -7.07 2.29 12.46
C GLN A 450 -6.23 3.27 11.62
N ALA A 451 -5.22 2.76 10.93
CA ALA A 451 -4.45 3.52 9.96
C ALA A 451 -4.19 2.71 8.69
N TYR A 452 -4.39 3.34 7.55
CA TYR A 452 -3.98 2.83 6.25
C TYR A 452 -3.22 3.91 5.48
N PHE A 453 -2.19 3.52 4.74
CA PHE A 453 -1.33 4.45 4.03
C PHE A 453 -1.32 4.09 2.55
N ALA A 454 -1.87 4.98 1.73
CA ALA A 454 -1.78 4.89 0.28
C ALA A 454 -0.47 5.54 -0.18
N TYR A 455 0.35 4.80 -0.92
CA TYR A 455 1.62 5.24 -1.47
C TYR A 455 1.55 5.24 -3.00
N ASP A 456 2.26 6.17 -3.61
CA ASP A 456 2.62 6.11 -5.01
C ASP A 456 3.74 5.08 -5.24
N SER A 457 3.86 4.62 -6.49
CA SER A 457 4.97 3.84 -7.02
C SER A 457 6.31 4.60 -7.06
N LYS A 458 6.27 5.93 -7.04
CA LYS A 458 7.46 6.80 -7.05
C LYS A 458 8.19 6.72 -5.70
N LYS A 459 9.47 6.31 -5.72
CA LYS A 459 10.27 6.10 -4.49
C LYS A 459 10.53 7.39 -3.69
N SER A 460 10.66 8.54 -4.36
CA SER A 460 10.82 9.85 -3.71
C SER A 460 9.97 10.91 -4.39
N GLY A 461 9.45 11.84 -3.58
CA GLY A 461 8.57 12.90 -4.06
C GLY A 461 7.22 12.40 -4.59
N GLY A 462 6.86 11.14 -4.33
CA GLY A 462 5.60 10.56 -4.74
C GLY A 462 4.45 11.04 -3.87
N PHE A 463 3.22 10.83 -4.35
CA PHE A 463 2.02 11.05 -3.57
C PHE A 463 1.95 10.10 -2.37
N THR A 464 1.56 10.61 -1.20
CA THR A 464 1.15 9.79 -0.07
C THR A 464 -0.16 10.32 0.51
N CYS A 465 -1.09 9.44 0.83
CA CYS A 465 -2.29 9.77 1.56
C CYS A 465 -2.46 8.81 2.75
N SER A 466 -2.43 9.37 3.95
CA SER A 466 -2.70 8.62 5.17
C SER A 466 -4.18 8.70 5.51
N HIS A 467 -4.81 7.56 5.79
CA HIS A 467 -6.21 7.42 6.17
C HIS A 467 -6.27 6.92 7.60
N LEU A 468 -6.75 7.74 8.52
CA LEU A 468 -6.78 7.43 9.95
C LEU A 468 -8.22 7.43 10.43
N ARG A 469 -8.54 6.49 11.32
CA ARG A 469 -9.83 6.44 12.02
C ARG A 469 -9.60 6.22 13.51
N PHE A 470 -10.43 6.85 14.32
CA PHE A 470 -10.40 6.70 15.78
C PHE A 470 -11.84 6.72 16.30
N GLY A 471 -12.17 5.80 17.20
CA GLY A 471 -13.52 5.67 17.72
C GLY A 471 -13.56 4.90 19.03
N ASP A 472 -14.70 4.99 19.73
CA ASP A 472 -14.92 4.23 20.96
C ASP A 472 -15.40 2.78 20.66
N ASN A 473 -15.85 2.53 19.43
CA ASN A 473 -16.24 1.23 18.92
C ASN A 473 -15.16 0.61 18.04
N ARG A 474 -15.21 -0.72 17.86
CA ARG A 474 -14.32 -1.44 16.96
C ARG A 474 -14.52 -0.93 15.52
N ILE A 475 -13.42 -0.57 14.87
CA ILE A 475 -13.41 -0.07 13.49
C ILE A 475 -13.32 -1.27 12.53
N ARG A 476 -14.30 -1.40 11.63
CA ARG A 476 -14.37 -2.48 10.61
C ARG A 476 -14.10 -1.96 9.19
N SER A 477 -13.79 -0.68 9.05
CA SER A 477 -13.77 0.02 7.78
C SER A 477 -12.52 -0.32 6.93
N THR A 478 -12.49 -1.51 6.33
CA THR A 478 -11.38 -2.02 5.50
C THR A 478 -11.36 -1.41 4.09
N TYR A 479 -11.65 -0.12 3.99
CA TYR A 479 -11.63 0.71 2.77
C TYR A 479 -10.99 2.07 3.09
N LEU A 480 -10.68 2.87 2.07
CA LEU A 480 -10.13 4.21 2.27
C LEU A 480 -11.12 5.11 3.02
N VAL A 481 -10.63 6.15 3.69
CA VAL A 481 -11.51 7.19 4.24
C VAL A 481 -12.19 7.92 3.08
N ASN A 482 -13.51 7.89 3.01
CA ASN A 482 -14.29 8.55 1.95
C ASN A 482 -14.99 9.82 2.45
N THR A 483 -15.29 9.89 3.75
CA THR A 483 -16.04 11.00 4.37
C THR A 483 -15.26 11.66 5.52
N PRO A 484 -14.04 12.19 5.32
CA PRO A 484 -13.20 12.68 6.41
C PRO A 484 -13.85 13.84 7.19
N ASN A 485 -13.68 13.83 8.51
CA ASN A 485 -13.92 14.98 9.39
C ASN A 485 -12.79 16.02 9.28
N PHE A 486 -11.57 15.54 9.00
CA PHE A 486 -10.36 16.34 8.97
C PHE A 486 -9.49 15.99 7.77
N VAL A 487 -9.00 17.01 7.07
CA VAL A 487 -8.01 16.86 6.01
C VAL A 487 -6.81 17.76 6.30
N ALA A 488 -5.60 17.23 6.18
CA ALA A 488 -4.38 18.02 6.14
C ALA A 488 -3.69 17.90 4.78
N CYS A 489 -3.26 19.03 4.24
CA CYS A 489 -2.43 19.14 3.04
C CYS A 489 -1.05 19.67 3.43
N HIS A 490 -0.06 18.80 3.50
CA HIS A 490 1.29 19.16 3.94
C HIS A 490 2.16 19.74 2.81
N VAL A 491 1.68 19.68 1.57
CA VAL A 491 2.39 20.10 0.35
C VAL A 491 1.51 21.09 -0.42
N PRO A 492 1.83 22.39 -0.46
CA PRO A 492 1.01 23.39 -1.16
C PRO A 492 0.71 23.06 -2.62
N ALA A 493 1.70 22.52 -3.35
CA ALA A 493 1.54 22.16 -4.77
C ALA A 493 0.37 21.18 -5.01
N TYR A 494 0.01 20.36 -4.02
CA TYR A 494 -1.05 19.37 -4.14
C TYR A 494 -2.43 19.99 -4.30
N LEU A 495 -2.63 21.24 -3.88
CA LEU A 495 -3.88 21.97 -4.12
C LEU A 495 -4.22 22.07 -5.62
N HIS A 496 -3.20 22.12 -6.48
CA HIS A 496 -3.35 22.22 -7.93
C HIS A 496 -3.29 20.86 -8.64
N LEU A 497 -2.71 19.84 -8.00
CA LEU A 497 -2.48 18.52 -8.61
C LEU A 497 -3.57 17.50 -8.27
N TYR A 498 -4.17 17.61 -7.08
CA TYR A 498 -5.09 16.61 -6.53
C TYR A 498 -6.36 17.27 -5.99
N ASP A 499 -7.46 16.53 -5.99
CA ASP A 499 -8.65 16.92 -5.24
C ASP A 499 -8.46 16.58 -3.75
N VAL A 500 -7.74 17.45 -3.05
CA VAL A 500 -7.50 17.31 -1.62
C VAL A 500 -8.74 17.55 -0.77
N THR A 501 -9.79 18.14 -1.34
CA THR A 501 -11.07 18.40 -0.65
C THR A 501 -12.07 17.25 -0.77
N ALA A 502 -11.78 16.23 -1.58
CA ALA A 502 -12.68 15.14 -1.90
C ALA A 502 -13.26 14.44 -0.65
N GLY A 503 -14.58 14.60 -0.49
CA GLY A 503 -15.40 13.95 0.54
C GLY A 503 -15.36 14.61 1.92
N LEU A 504 -14.62 15.70 2.11
CA LEU A 504 -14.55 16.40 3.40
C LEU A 504 -15.95 16.83 3.87
N LYS A 505 -16.38 16.32 5.02
CA LYS A 505 -17.72 16.55 5.57
C LYS A 505 -18.02 18.05 5.73
N LYS A 506 -19.28 18.42 5.57
CA LYS A 506 -19.77 19.78 5.86
C LYS A 506 -19.45 20.15 7.32
N GLY A 507 -18.89 21.34 7.54
CA GLY A 507 -18.41 21.77 8.85
C GLY A 507 -17.12 21.11 9.31
N GLY A 508 -16.49 20.30 8.46
CA GLY A 508 -15.19 19.67 8.73
C GLY A 508 -14.04 20.66 8.74
N THR A 509 -12.84 20.14 8.94
CA THR A 509 -11.63 20.95 9.13
C THR A 509 -10.58 20.67 8.05
N PHE A 510 -9.96 21.72 7.54
CA PHE A 510 -8.87 21.66 6.58
C PHE A 510 -7.62 22.35 7.14
N LEU A 511 -6.51 21.63 7.26
CA LEU A 511 -5.20 22.16 7.66
C LEU A 511 -4.28 22.24 6.43
N LEU A 512 -3.69 23.41 6.18
CA LEU A 512 -2.70 23.62 5.12
C LEU A 512 -1.34 23.98 5.72
N ASN A 513 -0.29 23.24 5.37
CA ASN A 513 1.07 23.73 5.52
C ASN A 513 1.27 24.85 4.49
N SER A 514 1.27 26.12 4.92
CA SER A 514 1.25 27.29 4.04
C SER A 514 2.57 28.06 4.14
N LEU A 515 3.14 28.42 3.00
CA LEU A 515 4.25 29.39 2.94
C LEU A 515 3.75 30.84 2.99
N TRP A 516 2.44 31.04 2.81
CA TRP A 516 1.79 32.34 2.72
C TRP A 516 1.14 32.70 4.05
N SER A 517 1.12 34.00 4.35
CA SER A 517 0.42 34.55 5.51
C SER A 517 -1.10 34.34 5.44
N LYS A 518 -1.78 34.56 6.57
CA LYS A 518 -3.24 34.52 6.66
C LYS A 518 -3.93 35.46 5.67
N GLU A 519 -3.32 36.60 5.37
CA GLU A 519 -3.84 37.60 4.42
C GLU A 519 -3.62 37.20 2.97
N GLU A 520 -2.53 36.47 2.67
CA GLU A 520 -2.13 36.13 1.30
C GLU A 520 -2.67 34.77 0.82
N VAL A 521 -2.89 33.81 1.73
CA VAL A 521 -3.25 32.42 1.38
C VAL A 521 -4.48 32.35 0.49
N GLY A 522 -5.45 33.24 0.68
CA GLY A 522 -6.64 33.35 -0.16
C GLY A 522 -6.31 33.62 -1.64
N ASN A 523 -5.24 34.34 -1.94
CA ASN A 523 -4.84 34.61 -3.33
C ASN A 523 -4.19 33.40 -4.02
N HIS A 524 -3.66 32.45 -3.23
CA HIS A 524 -2.95 31.27 -3.73
C HIS A 524 -3.82 30.01 -3.79
N LEU A 525 -4.94 29.96 -3.05
CA LEU A 525 -5.87 28.84 -3.14
C LEU A 525 -6.54 28.76 -4.52
N PRO A 526 -6.61 27.57 -5.15
CA PRO A 526 -7.40 27.35 -6.35
C PRO A 526 -8.89 27.63 -6.15
N ASP A 527 -9.57 28.11 -7.19
CA ASP A 527 -10.98 28.49 -7.10
C ASP A 527 -11.91 27.29 -6.81
N ASN A 528 -11.58 26.08 -7.27
CA ASN A 528 -12.31 24.87 -6.89
C ASN A 528 -12.21 24.58 -5.38
N VAL A 529 -11.03 24.76 -4.79
CA VAL A 529 -10.80 24.57 -3.36
C VAL A 529 -11.55 25.64 -2.57
N LYS A 530 -11.39 26.93 -2.91
CA LYS A 530 -12.13 28.05 -2.28
C LYS A 530 -13.63 27.80 -2.27
N LYS A 531 -14.18 27.43 -3.43
CA LYS A 531 -15.60 27.14 -3.62
C LYS A 531 -16.06 25.99 -2.74
N TYR A 532 -15.28 24.91 -2.65
CA TYR A 532 -15.60 23.79 -1.78
C TYR A 532 -15.63 24.20 -0.30
N LEU A 533 -14.60 24.92 0.15
CA LEU A 533 -14.48 25.37 1.54
C LEU A 533 -15.69 26.22 1.96
N ALA A 534 -16.08 27.17 1.12
CA ALA A 534 -17.21 28.07 1.41
C ALA A 534 -18.57 27.36 1.35
N LYS A 535 -18.84 26.56 0.31
CA LYS A 535 -20.11 25.82 0.19
C LYS A 535 -20.37 24.85 1.33
N ASN A 536 -19.30 24.26 1.88
CA ASN A 536 -19.37 23.25 2.91
C ASN A 536 -19.09 23.80 4.32
N ASN A 537 -18.97 25.12 4.50
CA ASN A 537 -18.65 25.76 5.78
C ASN A 537 -17.43 25.14 6.47
N ILE A 538 -16.36 24.91 5.72
CA ILE A 538 -15.14 24.26 6.23
C ILE A 538 -14.35 25.23 7.11
N LYS A 539 -13.77 24.72 8.20
CA LYS A 539 -12.83 25.46 9.03
C LYS A 539 -11.43 25.35 8.45
N LEU A 540 -10.84 26.46 8.01
CA LEU A 540 -9.52 26.50 7.41
C LEU A 540 -8.47 26.93 8.45
N TYR A 541 -7.46 26.08 8.67
CA TYR A 541 -6.28 26.39 9.47
C TYR A 541 -5.02 26.36 8.61
N ILE A 542 -4.08 27.25 8.90
CA ILE A 542 -2.76 27.29 8.28
C ILE A 542 -1.65 27.21 9.33
N ILE A 543 -0.49 26.71 8.91
CA ILE A 543 0.77 26.80 9.66
C ILE A 543 1.93 26.82 8.67
N ASN A 544 2.93 27.67 8.90
CA ASN A 544 4.15 27.67 8.08
C ASN A 544 5.20 26.73 8.68
N ALA A 545 4.96 25.42 8.57
CA ALA A 545 5.83 24.42 9.17
C ALA A 545 7.23 24.40 8.53
N THR A 546 7.35 24.82 7.27
CA THR A 546 8.64 24.92 6.57
C THR A 546 9.52 26.00 7.19
N ASN A 547 9.00 27.23 7.37
CA ASN A 547 9.77 28.31 8.01
C ASN A 547 10.11 27.97 9.47
N ILE A 548 9.16 27.40 10.22
CA ILE A 548 9.40 26.96 11.60
C ILE A 548 10.53 25.92 11.65
N ALA A 549 10.56 24.96 10.72
CA ALA A 549 11.59 23.93 10.68
C ALA A 549 12.98 24.51 10.35
N ASP A 550 13.06 25.48 9.45
CA ASP A 550 14.31 26.17 9.10
C ASP A 550 14.84 27.01 10.28
N GLU A 551 13.98 27.77 10.97
CA GLU A 551 14.34 28.57 12.15
C GLU A 551 14.87 27.70 13.31
N ILE A 552 14.32 26.48 13.48
CA ILE A 552 14.78 25.52 14.49
C ILE A 552 16.05 24.77 14.05
N GLY A 553 16.36 24.75 12.75
CA GLY A 553 17.48 24.01 12.16
C GLY A 553 17.16 22.56 11.75
N LEU A 554 15.87 22.18 11.69
CA LEU A 554 15.43 20.84 11.24
C LEU A 554 15.46 20.68 9.70
N GLY A 555 15.71 21.76 8.96
CA GLY A 555 15.67 21.81 7.50
C GLY A 555 14.29 21.40 6.98
N ASN A 556 14.23 20.52 5.98
CA ASN A 556 12.97 20.12 5.33
C ASN A 556 12.06 19.20 6.17
N ARG A 557 12.30 19.02 7.47
CA ARG A 557 11.53 18.09 8.33
C ARG A 557 10.40 18.81 9.07
N THR A 558 9.23 18.84 8.44
CA THR A 558 8.03 19.50 8.98
C THR A 558 7.10 18.57 9.78
N ASN A 559 7.37 17.26 9.76
CA ASN A 559 6.48 16.22 10.28
C ASN A 559 6.10 16.38 11.77
N THR A 560 7.04 16.69 12.66
CA THR A 560 6.76 16.86 14.11
C THR A 560 5.87 18.08 14.37
N ILE A 561 6.06 19.16 13.61
CA ILE A 561 5.30 20.41 13.72
C ILE A 561 3.85 20.15 13.28
N LEU A 562 3.67 19.53 12.11
CA LEU A 562 2.36 19.21 11.55
C LEU A 562 1.62 18.15 12.37
N GLN A 563 2.33 17.22 13.00
CA GLN A 563 1.75 16.27 13.95
C GLN A 563 1.17 16.99 15.17
N SER A 564 1.89 17.96 15.74
CA SER A 564 1.42 18.74 16.88
C SER A 564 0.20 19.61 16.50
N ALA A 565 0.24 20.23 15.31
CA ALA A 565 -0.89 20.97 14.74
C ALA A 565 -2.16 20.12 14.61
N PHE A 566 -2.03 18.87 14.14
CA PHE A 566 -3.15 17.92 14.09
C PHE A 566 -3.77 17.69 15.48
N PHE A 567 -2.98 17.42 16.52
CA PHE A 567 -3.51 17.21 17.86
C PHE A 567 -4.17 18.47 18.43
N LYS A 568 -3.58 19.65 18.17
CA LYS A 568 -4.11 20.94 18.61
C LYS A 568 -5.49 21.23 18.04
N ILE A 569 -5.67 20.97 16.75
CA ILE A 569 -6.90 21.31 16.02
C ILE A 569 -7.97 20.23 16.22
N SER A 570 -7.59 18.95 16.10
CA SER A 570 -8.54 17.84 16.09
C SER A 570 -9.16 17.57 17.46
N ASN A 571 -8.42 17.80 18.55
CA ASN A 571 -8.81 17.49 19.93
C ASN A 571 -9.33 16.03 20.11
N VAL A 572 -8.82 15.09 19.31
CA VAL A 572 -9.15 13.65 19.45
C VAL A 572 -8.72 13.10 20.82
N ILE A 573 -7.65 13.67 21.37
CA ILE A 573 -7.20 13.51 22.77
C ILE A 573 -6.84 14.90 23.32
N PRO A 574 -6.75 15.08 24.66
CA PRO A 574 -6.28 16.33 25.24
C PRO A 574 -4.90 16.73 24.70
N TYR A 575 -4.74 17.99 24.30
CA TYR A 575 -3.52 18.46 23.64
C TYR A 575 -2.29 18.32 24.54
N GLU A 576 -2.43 18.57 25.84
CA GLU A 576 -1.34 18.45 26.82
C GLU A 576 -0.84 17.00 26.90
N LEU A 577 -1.76 16.02 26.86
CA LEU A 577 -1.41 14.61 26.81
C LEU A 577 -0.68 14.27 25.51
N ALA A 578 -1.15 14.78 24.37
CA ALA A 578 -0.49 14.57 23.09
C ALA A 578 0.95 15.09 23.11
N VAL A 579 1.16 16.33 23.57
CA VAL A 579 2.49 16.96 23.69
C VAL A 579 3.42 16.15 24.59
N GLU A 580 2.93 15.70 25.75
CA GLU A 580 3.71 14.86 26.68
C GLU A 580 4.18 13.56 25.99
N GLN A 581 3.27 12.86 25.31
CA GLN A 581 3.57 11.58 24.67
C GLN A 581 4.46 11.74 23.43
N MET A 582 4.28 12.83 22.66
CA MET A 582 5.17 13.18 21.56
C MET A 582 6.61 13.40 22.05
N LYS A 583 6.80 14.16 23.13
CA LYS A 583 8.12 14.39 23.73
C LYS A 583 8.74 13.09 24.26
N LYS A 584 7.97 12.21 24.90
CA LYS A 584 8.43 10.86 25.30
C LYS A 584 8.89 10.03 24.10
N PHE A 585 8.14 10.05 23.00
CA PHE A 585 8.49 9.31 21.78
C PHE A 585 9.75 9.86 21.09
N ILE A 586 9.95 11.17 21.11
CA ILE A 586 11.18 11.83 20.62
C ILE A 586 12.40 11.29 21.37
N VAL A 587 12.35 11.17 22.70
CA VAL A 587 13.46 10.60 23.50
C VAL A 587 13.70 9.13 23.13
N LYS A 588 12.64 8.33 22.98
CA LYS A 588 12.76 6.92 22.58
C LYS A 588 13.41 6.76 21.19
N SER A 589 13.05 7.62 20.25
CA SER A 589 13.47 7.51 18.84
C SER A 589 14.82 8.15 18.56
N TYR A 590 15.12 9.26 19.23
CA TYR A 590 16.28 10.11 18.96
C TYR A 590 17.24 10.25 20.13
N GLY A 591 17.00 9.59 21.27
CA GLY A 591 17.88 9.64 22.44
C GLY A 591 19.32 9.21 22.16
N ARG A 592 19.52 8.32 21.16
CA ARG A 592 20.85 7.89 20.72
C ARG A 592 21.54 8.89 19.77
N LYS A 593 20.85 9.93 19.29
CA LYS A 593 21.36 10.92 18.33
C LYS A 593 21.88 12.21 18.98
N GLY A 594 21.77 12.35 20.31
CA GLY A 594 22.30 13.49 21.08
C GLY A 594 21.24 14.50 21.51
N GLU A 595 21.56 15.30 22.53
CA GLU A 595 20.64 16.24 23.18
C GLU A 595 20.17 17.38 22.27
N GLU A 596 21.04 17.89 21.38
CA GLU A 596 20.70 18.97 20.44
C GLU A 596 19.50 18.57 19.55
N ILE A 597 19.52 17.37 18.97
CA ILE A 597 18.42 16.86 18.15
C ILE A 597 17.13 16.72 18.96
N ILE A 598 17.23 16.33 20.24
CA ILE A 598 16.06 16.25 21.13
C ILE A 598 15.47 17.65 21.36
N LYS A 599 16.30 18.65 21.69
CA LYS A 599 15.86 20.03 21.92
C LYS A 599 15.20 20.63 20.69
N MET A 600 15.77 20.42 19.51
CA MET A 600 15.17 20.87 18.24
C MET A 600 13.79 20.25 18.01
N ASN A 601 13.63 18.94 18.24
CA ASN A 601 12.33 18.30 18.09
C ASN A 601 11.33 18.73 19.18
N TYR A 602 11.78 19.05 20.39
CA TYR A 602 10.91 19.62 21.43
C TYR A 602 10.39 20.99 21.03
N ALA A 603 11.26 21.88 20.53
CA ALA A 603 10.85 23.17 19.99
C ALA A 603 9.84 23.00 18.85
N ALA A 604 10.02 22.00 17.98
CA ALA A 604 9.08 21.72 16.91
C ALA A 604 7.69 21.28 17.42
N VAL A 605 7.61 20.52 18.52
CA VAL A 605 6.33 20.18 19.15
C VAL A 605 5.65 21.43 19.72
N ASP A 606 6.43 22.25 20.44
CA ASP A 606 5.91 23.43 21.13
C ASP A 606 5.40 24.48 20.12
N ARG A 607 6.16 24.71 19.04
CA ARG A 607 5.79 25.63 17.96
C ARG A 607 4.71 25.09 17.01
N GLY A 608 4.47 23.78 17.00
CA GLY A 608 3.36 23.21 16.24
C GLY A 608 1.97 23.61 16.75
N GLY A 609 1.89 24.25 17.92
CA GLY A 609 0.67 24.90 18.41
C GLY A 609 0.39 26.28 17.78
N GLU A 610 1.32 26.86 17.00
CA GLU A 610 1.22 28.16 16.31
C GLU A 610 0.32 28.07 15.05
N VAL A 611 -0.84 27.43 15.16
CA VAL A 611 -1.81 27.31 14.06
C VAL A 611 -2.71 28.55 14.00
N GLU A 612 -2.99 29.03 12.78
CA GLU A 612 -3.82 30.21 12.56
C GLU A 612 -5.11 29.83 11.83
N GLU A 613 -6.26 30.29 12.33
CA GLU A 613 -7.54 30.13 11.65
C GLU A 613 -7.71 31.24 10.60
N VAL A 614 -8.03 30.83 9.36
CA VAL A 614 -8.26 31.72 8.22
C VAL A 614 -9.76 31.83 7.97
N GLU A 615 -10.25 33.05 7.81
CA GLU A 615 -11.66 33.27 7.48
C GLU A 615 -11.97 32.77 6.07
N VAL A 616 -12.95 31.88 5.95
CA VAL A 616 -13.47 31.42 4.67
C VAL A 616 -14.56 32.37 4.20
N LEU A 617 -14.26 33.14 3.17
CA LEU A 617 -15.13 34.17 2.62
C LEU A 617 -16.38 33.56 1.96
N ARG A 618 -17.55 34.13 2.19
CA ARG A 618 -18.83 33.59 1.67
C ARG A 618 -18.91 33.69 0.15
N GLU A 619 -18.38 34.76 -0.42
CA GLU A 619 -18.32 35.01 -1.86
C GLU A 619 -17.56 33.93 -2.64
N TRP A 620 -16.68 33.16 -1.97
CA TRP A 620 -15.99 32.05 -2.61
C TRP A 620 -16.95 30.95 -3.09
N ALA A 621 -18.13 30.82 -2.49
CA ALA A 621 -19.14 29.82 -2.89
C ALA A 621 -19.65 30.04 -4.33
N ASP A 622 -19.58 31.27 -4.82
CA ASP A 622 -20.11 31.71 -6.11
C ASP A 622 -19.03 31.83 -7.20
N LEU A 623 -17.77 31.48 -6.89
CA LEU A 623 -16.68 31.50 -7.88
C LEU A 623 -16.97 30.57 -9.06
N ASN A 624 -16.64 31.05 -10.27
CA ASN A 624 -16.61 30.21 -11.46
C ASN A 624 -15.28 29.46 -11.49
N VAL A 625 -15.35 28.13 -11.50
CA VAL A 625 -14.16 27.30 -11.61
C VAL A 625 -13.85 27.17 -13.09
N ASP A 626 -12.75 27.77 -13.53
CA ASP A 626 -12.33 27.70 -14.92
C ASP A 626 -12.11 26.24 -15.37
N THR A 627 -12.53 25.95 -16.59
CA THR A 627 -12.28 24.66 -17.23
C THR A 627 -10.80 24.51 -17.56
N VAL A 628 -10.29 23.27 -17.43
CA VAL A 628 -8.93 22.87 -17.80
C VAL A 628 -8.54 23.47 -19.17
N GLN A 629 -7.44 24.22 -19.22
CA GLN A 629 -6.89 24.71 -20.48
C GLN A 629 -6.61 23.53 -21.41
N LYS A 630 -7.14 23.60 -22.64
CA LYS A 630 -6.77 22.65 -23.69
C LYS A 630 -5.34 22.92 -24.11
N ASP A 631 -4.55 21.86 -24.19
CA ASP A 631 -3.22 21.89 -24.79
C ASP A 631 -3.10 20.87 -25.93
N ASP A 632 -1.94 20.85 -26.56
CA ASP A 632 -1.58 20.01 -27.71
C ASP A 632 -0.94 18.66 -27.29
N ALA A 633 -1.05 18.27 -26.01
CA ALA A 633 -0.49 17.01 -25.55
C ALA A 633 -1.14 15.81 -26.27
N PRO A 634 -0.41 14.71 -26.52
CA PRO A 634 -0.97 13.52 -27.15
C PRO A 634 -2.20 12.97 -26.41
N GLU A 635 -3.12 12.35 -27.16
CA GLU A 635 -4.36 11.80 -26.61
C GLU A 635 -4.12 10.86 -25.42
N PHE A 636 -3.09 10.01 -25.50
CA PHE A 636 -2.71 9.10 -24.42
C PHE A 636 -2.30 9.85 -23.14
N ILE A 637 -1.62 10.99 -23.26
CA ILE A 637 -1.28 11.84 -22.13
C ILE A 637 -2.54 12.42 -21.50
N GLN A 638 -3.45 12.96 -22.32
CA GLN A 638 -4.68 13.60 -21.85
C GLN A 638 -5.66 12.61 -21.22
N LYS A 639 -5.85 11.43 -21.83
CA LYS A 639 -6.86 10.44 -21.43
C LYS A 639 -6.37 9.42 -20.41
N VAL A 640 -5.06 9.16 -20.32
CA VAL A 640 -4.52 8.10 -19.44
C VAL A 640 -3.55 8.69 -18.42
N VAL A 641 -2.44 9.27 -18.88
CA VAL A 641 -1.33 9.64 -17.98
C VAL A 641 -1.74 10.74 -16.99
N ARG A 642 -2.38 11.82 -17.46
CA ARG A 642 -2.83 12.92 -16.59
C ARG A 642 -3.89 12.49 -15.57
N PRO A 643 -4.96 11.77 -15.95
CA PRO A 643 -5.91 11.24 -14.98
C PRO A 643 -5.24 10.34 -13.93
N VAL A 644 -4.36 9.42 -14.34
CA VAL A 644 -3.62 8.56 -13.40
C VAL A 644 -2.74 9.39 -12.45
N ASN A 645 -1.96 10.33 -12.99
CA ASN A 645 -1.10 11.19 -12.19
C ASN A 645 -1.87 12.10 -11.23
N ALA A 646 -3.08 12.51 -11.58
CA ALA A 646 -4.00 13.27 -10.73
C ALA A 646 -4.76 12.40 -9.70
N GLN A 647 -4.38 11.14 -9.51
CA GLN A 647 -5.08 10.15 -8.66
C GLN A 647 -6.54 9.88 -9.07
N ARG A 648 -6.89 10.18 -10.33
CA ARG A 648 -8.21 9.90 -10.94
C ARG A 648 -8.19 8.67 -11.85
N GLY A 649 -7.17 7.82 -11.72
CA GLY A 649 -7.11 6.53 -12.42
C GLY A 649 -8.24 5.57 -12.04
N TYR A 650 -8.90 5.78 -10.89
CA TYR A 650 -10.09 5.02 -10.48
C TYR A 650 -11.31 5.29 -11.37
N ASP A 651 -11.38 6.45 -12.01
CA ASP A 651 -12.51 6.88 -12.85
C ASP A 651 -12.36 6.47 -14.32
N LEU A 652 -11.18 5.96 -14.72
CA LEU A 652 -10.94 5.51 -16.09
C LEU A 652 -11.73 4.21 -16.36
N PRO A 653 -12.60 4.19 -17.39
CA PRO A 653 -13.34 2.99 -17.75
C PRO A 653 -12.45 1.99 -18.51
N VAL A 654 -12.94 0.76 -18.67
CA VAL A 654 -12.23 -0.31 -19.38
C VAL A 654 -11.91 0.07 -20.83
N SER A 655 -12.81 0.80 -21.51
CA SER A 655 -12.63 1.22 -22.90
C SER A 655 -11.37 2.05 -23.16
N VAL A 656 -10.85 2.75 -22.14
CA VAL A 656 -9.60 3.53 -22.25
C VAL A 656 -8.38 2.64 -22.55
N PHE A 657 -8.47 1.34 -22.22
CA PHE A 657 -7.39 0.38 -22.41
C PHE A 657 -7.63 -0.56 -23.62
N VAL A 658 -8.70 -0.35 -24.40
CA VAL A 658 -8.93 -1.10 -25.65
C VAL A 658 -7.86 -0.72 -26.69
N GLY A 659 -7.30 -1.72 -27.37
CA GLY A 659 -6.09 -1.60 -28.19
C GLY A 659 -4.78 -1.65 -27.41
N ARG A 660 -4.85 -1.84 -26.08
CA ARG A 660 -3.72 -2.03 -25.15
C ARG A 660 -4.00 -3.14 -24.16
N GLU A 661 -4.74 -4.16 -24.61
CA GLU A 661 -5.17 -5.29 -23.79
C GLU A 661 -3.99 -6.07 -23.18
N ASP A 662 -2.81 -5.97 -23.82
CA ASP A 662 -1.54 -6.54 -23.40
C ASP A 662 -0.75 -5.68 -22.39
N GLY A 663 -1.27 -4.51 -22.01
CA GLY A 663 -0.61 -3.59 -21.09
C GLY A 663 0.37 -2.61 -21.74
N THR A 664 0.40 -2.50 -23.07
CA THR A 664 1.32 -1.60 -23.79
C THR A 664 1.17 -0.11 -23.38
N TRP A 665 2.29 0.53 -23.03
CA TRP A 665 2.38 1.96 -22.67
C TRP A 665 3.21 2.75 -23.69
N GLU A 666 2.85 4.01 -23.96
CA GLU A 666 3.69 4.90 -24.78
C GLU A 666 4.96 5.34 -24.02
N HIS A 667 6.06 5.53 -24.76
CA HIS A 667 7.31 6.05 -24.21
C HIS A 667 7.29 7.58 -24.07
N GLY A 668 8.17 8.14 -23.24
CA GLY A 668 8.37 9.59 -23.12
C GLY A 668 7.27 10.34 -22.36
N THR A 669 6.34 9.63 -21.71
CA THR A 669 5.23 10.23 -20.95
C THR A 669 5.69 11.09 -19.77
N ALA A 670 6.87 10.79 -19.21
CA ALA A 670 7.45 11.52 -18.08
C ALA A 670 7.68 13.02 -18.38
N THR A 671 7.88 13.37 -19.66
CA THR A 671 8.08 14.76 -20.10
C THR A 671 6.91 15.69 -19.78
N TYR A 672 5.71 15.12 -19.62
CA TYR A 672 4.46 15.85 -19.32
C TYR A 672 4.12 15.90 -17.83
N GLU A 673 4.93 15.34 -16.94
CA GLU A 673 4.62 15.33 -15.50
C GLU A 673 4.89 16.66 -14.82
N LYS A 674 6.08 17.25 -15.01
CA LYS A 674 6.46 18.59 -14.54
C LYS A 674 6.08 18.83 -13.07
N ARG A 675 6.55 17.93 -12.20
CA ARG A 675 6.02 17.72 -10.84
C ARG A 675 6.20 18.91 -9.89
N GLY A 676 7.29 19.66 -10.02
CA GLY A 676 7.59 20.84 -9.19
C GLY A 676 7.78 20.53 -7.71
N VAL A 677 8.31 19.35 -7.34
CA VAL A 677 8.35 18.86 -5.95
C VAL A 677 9.66 19.14 -5.20
N ALA A 678 10.67 19.74 -5.85
CA ALA A 678 11.92 20.09 -5.16
C ALA A 678 11.76 21.33 -4.28
N ALA A 679 12.38 21.34 -3.09
CA ALA A 679 12.46 22.53 -2.26
C ALA A 679 13.45 23.57 -2.85
N SER A 680 14.54 23.10 -3.43
CA SER A 680 15.59 23.91 -4.04
C SER A 680 16.06 23.30 -5.36
N VAL A 681 16.53 24.16 -6.27
CA VAL A 681 17.04 23.78 -7.59
C VAL A 681 18.36 24.50 -7.88
N PRO A 682 19.24 23.96 -8.73
CA PRO A 682 20.49 24.63 -9.08
C PRO A 682 20.22 25.84 -9.99
N VAL A 683 20.86 26.97 -9.70
CA VAL A 683 20.94 28.13 -10.59
C VAL A 683 22.32 28.20 -11.25
N TRP A 684 22.37 28.54 -12.55
CA TRP A 684 23.61 28.58 -13.32
C TRP A 684 24.24 29.97 -13.33
N ASN A 685 25.51 30.04 -12.91
CA ASN A 685 26.36 31.21 -13.03
C ASN A 685 27.32 31.06 -14.24
N PRO A 686 27.11 31.82 -15.34
CA PRO A 686 27.94 31.72 -16.54
C PRO A 686 29.40 32.17 -16.31
N ASP A 687 29.65 33.11 -15.40
CA ASP A 687 30.98 33.67 -15.19
C ASP A 687 31.96 32.64 -14.65
N ASN A 688 31.46 31.66 -13.89
CA ASN A 688 32.24 30.58 -13.29
C ASN A 688 32.23 29.29 -14.12
N CYS A 689 31.47 29.23 -15.22
CA CYS A 689 31.31 28.01 -16.01
C CYS A 689 32.52 27.75 -16.93
N ILE A 690 33.01 26.51 -16.93
CA ILE A 690 34.10 26.04 -17.81
C ILE A 690 33.63 25.14 -18.95
N GLN A 691 32.32 24.99 -19.17
CA GLN A 691 31.72 24.18 -20.26
C GLN A 691 32.20 22.71 -20.28
N CYS A 692 32.30 22.08 -19.11
CA CYS A 692 32.77 20.69 -18.96
C CYS A 692 31.66 19.63 -19.04
N ASN A 693 30.40 20.05 -18.94
CA ASN A 693 29.17 19.23 -18.93
C ASN A 693 29.08 18.17 -17.81
N GLN A 694 29.95 18.19 -16.80
CA GLN A 694 29.91 17.23 -15.69
C GLN A 694 28.59 17.28 -14.89
N CYS A 695 28.03 18.47 -14.72
CA CYS A 695 26.74 18.66 -14.06
C CYS A 695 25.60 17.89 -14.74
N ALA A 696 25.56 17.88 -16.08
CA ALA A 696 24.59 17.10 -16.86
C ALA A 696 24.91 15.61 -16.85
N TYR A 697 26.20 15.25 -16.85
CA TYR A 697 26.66 13.86 -16.79
C TYR A 697 26.17 13.14 -15.53
N VAL A 698 26.33 13.77 -14.36
CA VAL A 698 25.95 13.16 -13.07
C VAL A 698 24.46 13.30 -12.72
N CYS A 699 23.68 14.06 -13.49
CA CYS A 699 22.29 14.30 -13.18
C CYS A 699 21.47 13.00 -13.31
N PRO A 700 20.85 12.50 -12.23
CA PRO A 700 20.08 11.25 -12.27
C PRO A 700 18.76 11.36 -13.03
N HIS A 701 18.25 12.57 -13.25
CA HIS A 701 16.93 12.79 -13.86
C HIS A 701 16.98 13.50 -15.21
N ALA A 702 18.19 13.78 -15.72
CA ALA A 702 18.40 14.55 -16.94
C ALA A 702 17.78 15.98 -16.90
N THR A 703 17.67 16.59 -15.72
CA THR A 703 17.03 17.90 -15.47
C THR A 703 18.01 19.07 -15.56
N ILE A 704 19.25 18.84 -15.99
CA ILE A 704 20.23 19.88 -16.28
C ILE A 704 21.00 19.44 -17.52
N ARG A 705 20.99 20.26 -18.57
CA ARG A 705 21.55 19.90 -19.89
C ARG A 705 22.37 21.04 -20.47
N PRO A 706 23.44 20.74 -21.22
CA PRO A 706 24.10 21.71 -22.06
C PRO A 706 23.34 21.90 -23.37
N PHE A 707 23.12 23.15 -23.76
CA PHE A 707 22.55 23.52 -25.05
C PHE A 707 23.57 24.33 -25.84
N VAL A 708 23.64 24.06 -27.15
CA VAL A 708 24.47 24.79 -28.11
C VAL A 708 23.55 25.38 -29.17
N LEU A 709 23.53 26.71 -29.27
CA LEU A 709 22.57 27.47 -30.06
C LEU A 709 23.27 28.15 -31.25
N ASP A 710 22.72 28.00 -32.44
CA ASP A 710 23.12 28.81 -33.60
C ASP A 710 22.54 30.23 -33.54
N GLU A 711 22.93 31.09 -34.48
CA GLU A 711 22.53 32.51 -34.49
C GLU A 711 20.99 32.70 -34.58
N LYS A 712 20.27 31.78 -35.22
CA LYS A 712 18.81 31.86 -35.35
C LYS A 712 18.14 31.43 -34.04
N GLU A 713 18.62 30.34 -33.44
CA GLU A 713 18.14 29.82 -32.17
C GLU A 713 18.38 30.82 -31.02
N GLN A 714 19.46 31.61 -31.08
CA GLN A 714 19.75 32.69 -30.13
C GLN A 714 18.72 33.83 -30.16
N LYS A 715 18.22 34.22 -31.35
CA LYS A 715 17.32 35.37 -31.51
C LYS A 715 15.93 35.19 -30.88
N GLY A 716 15.52 33.96 -30.58
CA GLY A 716 14.24 33.70 -29.91
C GLY A 716 14.34 33.67 -28.38
N LEU A 717 15.51 33.89 -27.80
CA LEU A 717 15.69 34.10 -26.37
C LEU A 717 15.61 35.59 -26.03
N GLY A 718 15.09 35.92 -24.85
CA GLY A 718 15.15 37.29 -24.32
C GLY A 718 16.59 37.74 -24.07
N GLU A 719 16.85 39.04 -24.17
CA GLU A 719 18.19 39.63 -23.96
C GLU A 719 18.74 39.36 -22.55
N GLU A 720 17.87 39.08 -21.59
CA GLU A 720 18.19 38.71 -20.21
C GLU A 720 18.75 37.29 -20.05
N VAL A 721 18.60 36.42 -21.05
CA VAL A 721 19.05 35.02 -20.97
C VAL A 721 20.55 34.94 -21.24
N ALA A 722 21.33 34.77 -20.18
CA ALA A 722 22.79 34.71 -20.29
C ALA A 722 23.28 33.54 -21.18
N LEU A 723 24.24 33.84 -22.07
CA LEU A 723 24.86 32.90 -22.99
C LEU A 723 26.39 33.05 -22.97
N LEU A 724 27.12 31.95 -23.17
CA LEU A 724 28.58 31.96 -23.34
C LEU A 724 28.94 31.66 -24.80
N LYS A 725 30.09 32.13 -25.29
CA LYS A 725 30.65 31.60 -26.54
C LYS A 725 31.01 30.13 -26.37
N THR A 726 30.54 29.25 -27.26
CA THR A 726 30.85 27.81 -27.18
C THR A 726 32.35 27.57 -27.41
N GLN A 727 32.97 26.73 -26.57
CA GLN A 727 34.37 26.35 -26.70
C GLN A 727 34.57 25.19 -27.69
N GLY A 728 35.41 25.41 -28.69
CA GLY A 728 35.82 24.41 -29.69
C GLY A 728 35.70 24.97 -31.12
N LYS A 729 36.62 24.61 -32.02
CA LYS A 729 36.62 25.12 -33.41
C LYS A 729 35.37 24.69 -34.18
N GLN A 730 34.89 23.48 -33.91
CA GLN A 730 33.69 22.91 -34.51
C GLN A 730 32.40 23.64 -34.11
N PHE A 731 32.44 24.53 -33.11
CA PHE A 731 31.30 25.28 -32.60
C PHE A 731 31.39 26.78 -32.90
N GLU A 732 32.22 27.18 -33.86
CA GLU A 732 32.36 28.58 -34.24
C GLU A 732 31.02 29.21 -34.64
N GLY A 733 30.74 30.42 -34.14
CA GLY A 733 29.47 31.11 -34.35
C GLY A 733 28.30 30.66 -33.47
N THR A 734 28.50 29.68 -32.57
CA THR A 734 27.45 29.20 -31.65
C THR A 734 27.61 29.72 -30.22
N ALA A 735 26.51 29.69 -29.47
CA ALA A 735 26.45 30.01 -28.05
C ALA A 735 26.16 28.77 -27.20
N PHE A 736 26.65 28.76 -25.96
CA PHE A 736 26.54 27.68 -24.99
C PHE A 736 25.78 28.14 -23.74
N ARG A 737 24.91 27.25 -23.25
CA ARG A 737 24.20 27.45 -21.98
C ARG A 737 24.01 26.13 -21.24
N ILE A 738 24.20 26.14 -19.93
CA ILE A 738 23.63 25.12 -19.05
C ILE A 738 22.22 25.58 -18.68
N GLN A 739 21.21 24.79 -19.01
CA GLN A 739 19.82 25.06 -18.64
C GLN A 739 19.31 23.97 -17.72
N VAL A 740 18.52 24.38 -16.73
CA VAL A 740 17.91 23.52 -15.71
C VAL A 740 16.41 23.41 -15.98
N ASP A 741 15.88 22.19 -15.93
CA ASP A 741 14.45 21.89 -15.84
C ASP A 741 14.06 22.08 -14.38
N VAL A 742 13.31 23.14 -14.08
CA VAL A 742 12.96 23.53 -12.72
C VAL A 742 11.88 22.60 -12.16
N LEU A 743 10.94 22.18 -13.01
CA LEU A 743 9.79 21.40 -12.59
C LEU A 743 10.09 19.90 -12.46
N ASP A 744 11.05 19.36 -13.20
CA ASP A 744 11.43 17.94 -13.04
C ASP A 744 12.64 17.71 -12.14
N CYS A 745 13.36 18.76 -11.73
CA CYS A 745 14.46 18.64 -10.76
C CYS A 745 13.95 18.12 -9.40
N LEU A 746 14.72 17.23 -8.76
CA LEU A 746 14.46 16.73 -7.40
C LEU A 746 15.41 17.31 -6.33
N GLY A 747 16.19 18.33 -6.67
CA GLY A 747 17.02 19.07 -5.71
C GLY A 747 18.15 18.28 -5.05
N CYS A 748 18.69 17.23 -5.70
CA CYS A 748 19.69 16.34 -5.07
C CYS A 748 21.05 17.00 -4.79
N GLY A 749 21.37 18.11 -5.44
CA GLY A 749 22.66 18.79 -5.29
C GLY A 749 23.86 18.15 -6.01
N ASN A 750 23.75 16.93 -6.56
CA ASN A 750 24.87 16.23 -7.22
C ASN A 750 25.58 17.08 -8.30
N CYS A 751 24.81 17.87 -9.06
CA CYS A 751 25.36 18.73 -10.10
C CYS A 751 26.17 19.92 -9.56
N VAL A 752 25.80 20.43 -8.38
CA VAL A 752 26.52 21.50 -7.67
C VAL A 752 27.79 20.93 -7.05
N ASP A 753 27.69 19.78 -6.39
CA ASP A 753 28.81 19.11 -5.71
C ASP A 753 29.94 18.75 -6.68
N VAL A 754 29.61 18.23 -7.86
CA VAL A 754 30.63 17.87 -8.87
C VAL A 754 31.20 19.09 -9.61
N CYS A 755 30.64 20.29 -9.46
CA CYS A 755 30.97 21.41 -10.33
C CYS A 755 32.40 21.92 -10.06
N PRO A 756 33.36 21.74 -11.00
CA PRO A 756 34.75 22.14 -10.75
C PRO A 756 34.95 23.66 -10.78
N GLY A 757 34.04 24.39 -11.44
CA GLY A 757 34.06 25.85 -11.48
C GLY A 757 35.32 26.47 -12.11
N LYS A 758 35.41 27.80 -12.09
CA LYS A 758 36.67 28.51 -12.39
C LYS A 758 37.41 28.76 -11.09
N LYS A 759 38.68 28.38 -11.02
CA LYS A 759 39.53 28.55 -9.82
C LYS A 759 38.89 27.97 -8.54
N GLY A 760 38.10 26.90 -8.67
CA GLY A 760 37.40 26.25 -7.55
C GLY A 760 36.09 26.93 -7.12
N GLN A 761 35.67 28.03 -7.78
CA GLN A 761 34.37 28.65 -7.52
C GLN A 761 33.29 28.00 -8.38
N SER A 762 32.33 27.31 -7.76
CA SER A 762 31.24 26.62 -8.44
C SER A 762 30.49 27.54 -9.42
N ALA A 763 30.06 26.96 -10.54
CA ALA A 763 29.18 27.61 -11.51
C ALA A 763 27.70 27.31 -11.24
N LEU A 764 27.40 26.59 -10.17
CA LEU A 764 26.05 26.22 -9.75
C LEU A 764 25.88 26.45 -8.26
N GLU A 765 24.72 26.93 -7.86
CA GLU A 765 24.33 27.14 -6.46
C GLU A 765 22.89 26.65 -6.26
N MET A 766 22.58 26.05 -5.12
CA MET A 766 21.20 25.65 -4.80
C MET A 766 20.44 26.84 -4.26
N VAL A 767 19.29 27.16 -4.88
CA VAL A 767 18.40 28.26 -4.46
C VAL A 767 16.97 27.75 -4.26
N PRO A 768 16.13 28.42 -3.46
CA PRO A 768 14.72 28.05 -3.31
C PRO A 768 14.00 28.00 -4.67
N ILE A 769 13.22 26.94 -4.91
CA ILE A 769 12.54 26.72 -6.20
C ILE A 769 11.63 27.90 -6.60
N THR A 770 11.03 28.57 -5.60
CA THR A 770 10.14 29.72 -5.79
C THR A 770 10.79 30.88 -6.52
N THR A 771 12.13 30.99 -6.45
CA THR A 771 12.90 32.02 -7.15
C THR A 771 13.18 31.67 -8.61
N GLN A 772 12.91 30.43 -9.04
CA GLN A 772 13.34 29.89 -10.33
C GLN A 772 12.18 29.45 -11.24
N TYR A 773 10.91 29.53 -10.83
CA TYR A 773 9.78 29.12 -11.69
C TYR A 773 9.80 29.77 -13.07
N ASP A 774 10.11 31.07 -13.15
CA ASP A 774 10.21 31.80 -14.42
C ASP A 774 11.31 31.27 -15.34
N ASN A 775 12.30 30.53 -14.81
CA ASN A 775 13.37 29.93 -15.60
C ASN A 775 12.91 28.64 -16.31
N GLN A 776 11.73 28.09 -15.97
CA GLN A 776 11.17 26.94 -16.68
C GLN A 776 10.89 27.25 -18.16
N LYS A 777 10.39 28.47 -18.47
CA LYS A 777 10.14 28.90 -19.86
C LYS A 777 11.40 28.80 -20.74
N ASN A 778 12.57 29.02 -20.13
CA ASN A 778 13.85 28.92 -20.83
C ASN A 778 14.17 27.45 -21.12
N TRP A 779 13.91 26.52 -20.20
CA TRP A 779 14.04 25.09 -20.47
C TRP A 779 13.11 24.65 -21.60
N ASP A 780 11.84 25.07 -21.55
CA ASP A 780 10.85 24.69 -22.55
C ASP A 780 11.27 25.18 -23.94
N TYR A 781 11.75 26.42 -24.05
CA TYR A 781 12.32 26.95 -25.30
C TYR A 781 13.50 26.10 -25.78
N MET A 782 14.44 25.74 -24.88
CA MET A 782 15.61 24.95 -25.25
C MET A 782 15.23 23.58 -25.80
N VAL A 783 14.23 22.91 -25.21
CA VAL A 783 13.80 21.58 -25.65
C VAL A 783 13.00 21.65 -26.96
N GLN A 784 12.19 22.69 -27.16
CA GLN A 784 11.30 22.81 -28.32
C GLN A 784 11.98 23.41 -29.55
N HIS A 785 12.93 24.33 -29.37
CA HIS A 785 13.45 25.16 -30.46
C HIS A 785 14.94 25.01 -30.74
N VAL A 786 15.71 24.38 -29.84
CA VAL A 786 17.16 24.18 -30.05
C VAL A 786 17.44 22.77 -30.56
N SER A 787 18.01 22.69 -31.76
CA SER A 787 18.38 21.42 -32.38
C SER A 787 19.69 20.85 -31.82
N SER A 788 19.77 19.53 -31.68
CA SER A 788 20.98 18.89 -31.17
C SER A 788 22.18 19.10 -32.09
N LYS A 789 23.28 19.57 -31.53
CA LYS A 789 24.57 19.72 -32.22
C LYS A 789 25.52 18.55 -31.97
N ALA A 790 24.99 17.39 -31.53
CA ALA A 790 25.78 16.19 -31.25
C ALA A 790 26.59 15.71 -32.47
N HIS A 791 26.10 15.92 -33.69
CA HIS A 791 26.77 15.53 -34.94
C HIS A 791 28.10 16.27 -35.19
N LEU A 792 28.38 17.36 -34.46
CA LEU A 792 29.63 18.12 -34.56
C LEU A 792 30.77 17.52 -33.71
N VAL A 793 30.48 16.50 -32.90
CA VAL A 793 31.45 15.85 -32.00
C VAL A 793 31.31 14.34 -32.01
N ASP A 794 32.37 13.63 -31.64
CA ASP A 794 32.26 12.23 -31.25
C ASP A 794 31.73 12.14 -29.81
N THR A 795 30.45 11.77 -29.67
CA THR A 795 29.75 11.67 -28.38
C THR A 795 30.29 10.54 -27.49
N LYS A 796 31.09 9.61 -28.04
CA LYS A 796 31.69 8.51 -27.27
C LYS A 796 33.09 8.84 -26.74
N LEU A 797 33.67 9.95 -27.17
CA LEU A 797 35.07 10.27 -26.90
C LEU A 797 35.35 10.59 -25.42
N ASN A 798 34.49 11.38 -24.77
CA ASN A 798 34.69 11.81 -23.38
C ASN A 798 33.39 12.32 -22.75
N VAL A 799 33.45 12.60 -21.44
CA VAL A 799 32.33 13.11 -20.63
C VAL A 799 31.71 14.38 -21.22
N LYS A 800 32.53 15.33 -21.70
CA LYS A 800 32.00 16.58 -22.24
C LYS A 800 31.14 16.31 -23.48
N ASN A 801 31.68 15.52 -24.41
CA ASN A 801 31.04 15.28 -25.69
C ASN A 801 29.77 14.43 -25.56
N SER A 802 29.75 13.45 -24.66
CA SER A 802 28.58 12.58 -24.48
C SER A 802 27.33 13.38 -24.10
N GLN A 803 27.49 14.47 -23.36
CA GLN A 803 26.36 15.27 -22.90
C GLN A 803 25.77 16.21 -23.95
N PHE A 804 26.35 16.29 -25.16
CA PHE A 804 25.69 16.98 -26.28
C PHE A 804 24.67 16.09 -27.00
N ALA A 805 24.71 14.77 -26.77
CA ALA A 805 23.65 13.87 -27.21
C ALA A 805 22.37 14.10 -26.40
N LYS A 806 21.21 13.91 -27.03
CA LYS A 806 19.91 13.98 -26.33
C LYS A 806 19.75 12.74 -25.45
N PRO A 807 19.57 12.88 -24.12
CA PRO A 807 19.25 11.74 -23.27
C PRO A 807 17.89 11.14 -23.67
N LEU A 808 17.79 9.81 -23.75
CA LEU A 808 16.50 9.12 -24.02
C LEU A 808 15.88 8.52 -22.76
N PHE A 809 16.57 8.60 -21.62
CA PHE A 809 16.04 8.28 -20.29
C PHE A 809 16.04 9.55 -19.41
N GLU A 810 14.86 10.11 -19.19
CA GLU A 810 14.66 11.39 -18.51
C GLU A 810 13.50 11.33 -17.49
N PHE A 811 13.60 12.11 -16.42
CA PHE A 811 12.52 12.37 -15.45
C PHE A 811 11.91 11.13 -14.78
N SER A 812 12.73 10.09 -14.57
CA SER A 812 12.26 8.85 -13.93
C SER A 812 11.74 9.08 -12.50
N GLY A 813 10.88 8.18 -12.02
CA GLY A 813 10.38 8.16 -10.64
C GLY A 813 11.41 7.70 -9.58
N ALA A 814 12.71 7.66 -9.92
CA ALA A 814 13.78 7.25 -9.02
C ALA A 814 14.03 8.27 -7.91
N CYS A 815 14.72 7.84 -6.85
CA CYS A 815 15.06 8.69 -5.70
C CYS A 815 15.87 9.93 -6.10
N SER A 816 15.75 11.01 -5.33
CA SER A 816 16.65 12.16 -5.45
C SER A 816 18.10 11.70 -5.22
N GLY A 817 18.99 11.94 -6.19
CA GLY A 817 20.39 11.50 -6.12
C GLY A 817 20.63 10.02 -6.43
N CYS A 818 19.70 9.33 -7.10
CA CYS A 818 19.82 7.92 -7.44
C CYS A 818 21.15 7.58 -8.16
N GLY A 819 21.84 6.55 -7.69
CA GLY A 819 23.13 6.11 -8.25
C GLY A 819 23.02 5.25 -9.52
N GLU A 820 21.85 4.78 -9.91
CA GLU A 820 21.67 3.90 -11.08
C GLU A 820 21.39 4.68 -12.37
N THR A 821 20.51 5.67 -12.28
CA THR A 821 19.96 6.38 -13.45
C THR A 821 20.98 7.19 -14.25
N PRO A 822 22.06 7.77 -13.68
CA PRO A 822 23.11 8.39 -14.49
C PRO A 822 23.76 7.42 -15.48
N TYR A 823 23.89 6.13 -15.11
CA TYR A 823 24.46 5.11 -15.99
C TYR A 823 23.51 4.77 -17.14
N ILE A 824 22.22 4.57 -16.85
CA ILE A 824 21.21 4.28 -17.88
C ILE A 824 21.11 5.45 -18.86
N LYS A 825 21.03 6.68 -18.34
CA LYS A 825 21.01 7.93 -19.13
C LYS A 825 22.22 8.06 -20.06
N LEU A 826 23.39 7.58 -19.63
CA LEU A 826 24.61 7.61 -20.45
C LEU A 826 24.62 6.54 -21.54
N ILE A 827 23.99 5.39 -21.30
CA ILE A 827 23.88 4.28 -22.26
C ILE A 827 22.93 4.65 -23.42
N THR A 828 21.83 5.34 -23.11
CA THR A 828 20.89 5.87 -24.12
C THR A 828 21.50 6.99 -24.93
#